data_AF-A0A8C4E1Y6-F1
#
_entry.id   AF-A0A8C4E1Y6-F1
#
_cell.length_a   1.000
_cell.length_b   1.000
_cell.length_c   1.000
_cell.angle_alpha   90.00
_cell.angle_beta   90.00
_cell.angle_gamma   90.00
#
_symmetry.space_group_name_H-M   'P 1'
#
loop_
_entity.id
_entity.type
_entity.pdbx_description
1 polymer ?
#
loop_
_entity_poly.entity_id
_entity_poly.type
_entity_poly.pdbx_seq_one_letter_code
_entity_poly.pdbx_strand_id
1 'polypeptide(L)'
;MDVSIRFRREMDKGLCRDTNPTAAVKMLPTYVRSTPDGTEQGEFLALDLGGSNFRVLLVKVMADGEQKVEMENQIYAIPEHLMRGSGSELFDHIADCLANFLEKLGIKDKKLPLGFTFSFPCQQTKLDESVLVSWTKGFKASGVEGKDVVSLLKKSIKKRGDFDIDILAVINDTVGTMMTCGYDDHHCEIGLIVGTGTNACYMEQMRNLEVLDGDEGRMCVNTEWGAFGDDGVLEDLRTDFDREIDAGSLNPGKQLFEKMISGMYMGELVRLILVRMTKERLLFQGKTTAELLTTGSFNTSYIYAIDNDRDEEGLASAEKVLRGLSLDPSVEDCIATQRVCQIVSTRAAHLCAATLVAVLRQIRDNKAAEKLRTTIGVDGSVYKNHQEFSRRLHKMVRRLVPDCDVRFLQSQCGSGKGAAMVTAVAYRLAAQQAERQRILDTLRLSREQLLDVKKRMSEEMVRGLSKQTHEQTSVKMLPTYVRSTPDGTEHGDFLALDLGGSSFRVLLVQVQSGKRHKVDMHHKIYSIPQEIMQGTGEEVKHYLGLKWTKGFKASGCVGQDVITLLKAAVRRRQDFDLNFVAVVNDTVGTMMTCGYEDPKCEVGLIVGTGTNACYMEEMQNIELVEGDVGRMCVNMEWGAFGDNGELDDFCTQFDHIVDNCSNNPGKQRYEKMVSGMYLGEIVRNVLMDFTAKGLLFRGKLSERLKTRGIFETKFLSQIERDRLAMRQVRSILQHLGLTSSTCDDSVLVKEVCSVVARRAAQLCGAGLAAVVDKIRQNRNLNQLSITVGVDGTLYKTHPHFSSIMQETLQDLAPQCRVTFQKSEDGSGKGAALITAVACRMKSEGQH
;
A
#
# COMPACT_ATOMS: atom_id res chain seq x y z
N MET A 1 -6.45 -3.70 -40.41
CA MET A 1 -7.20 -2.90 -39.42
C MET A 1 -8.38 -3.67 -38.83
N ASP A 2 -9.26 -4.27 -39.63
CA ASP A 2 -10.41 -5.05 -39.13
C ASP A 2 -10.06 -6.12 -38.07
N VAL A 3 -9.09 -7.00 -38.34
CA VAL A 3 -8.60 -8.00 -37.36
C VAL A 3 -8.22 -7.38 -36.01
N SER A 4 -7.62 -6.18 -36.03
CA SER A 4 -7.25 -5.46 -34.81
C SER A 4 -8.47 -4.99 -34.02
N ILE A 5 -9.52 -4.53 -34.71
CA ILE A 5 -10.79 -4.11 -34.10
C ILE A 5 -11.51 -5.33 -33.52
N ARG A 6 -11.53 -6.46 -34.24
CA ARG A 6 -12.09 -7.72 -33.73
C ARG A 6 -11.35 -8.18 -32.47
N PHE A 7 -10.02 -8.20 -32.49
CA PHE A 7 -9.22 -8.57 -31.32
C PHE A 7 -9.42 -7.63 -30.14
N ARG A 8 -9.54 -6.31 -30.39
CA ARG A 8 -9.85 -5.31 -29.37
C ARG A 8 -11.14 -5.64 -28.62
N ARG A 9 -12.20 -6.02 -29.35
CA ARG A 9 -13.47 -6.46 -28.76
C ARG A 9 -13.32 -7.74 -27.95
N GLU A 10 -12.51 -8.69 -28.41
CA GLU A 10 -12.24 -9.92 -27.64
C GLU A 10 -11.44 -9.65 -26.36
N MET A 11 -10.52 -8.66 -26.36
CA MET A 11 -9.87 -8.20 -25.13
C MET A 11 -10.90 -7.64 -24.14
N ASP A 12 -11.80 -6.76 -24.59
CA ASP A 12 -12.84 -6.17 -23.73
C ASP A 12 -13.75 -7.25 -23.14
N LYS A 13 -14.14 -8.26 -23.94
CA LYS A 13 -14.90 -9.43 -23.46
C LYS A 13 -14.15 -10.25 -22.41
N GLY A 14 -12.84 -10.45 -22.60
CA GLY A 14 -12.02 -11.20 -21.67
C GLY A 14 -11.78 -10.47 -20.35
N LEU A 15 -11.77 -9.14 -20.36
CA LEU A 15 -11.57 -8.33 -19.14
C LEU A 15 -12.86 -8.15 -18.32
N CYS A 16 -14.03 -8.14 -18.98
CA CYS A 16 -15.33 -7.95 -18.34
C CYS A 16 -15.82 -9.23 -17.62
N ARG A 17 -16.32 -9.05 -16.39
CA ARG A 17 -16.73 -10.15 -15.49
C ARG A 17 -17.82 -11.04 -16.10
N ASP A 18 -18.79 -10.43 -16.77
CA ASP A 18 -19.97 -11.14 -17.29
C ASP A 18 -19.66 -11.93 -18.56
N THR A 19 -18.75 -11.43 -19.40
CA THR A 19 -18.42 -12.05 -20.69
C THR A 19 -17.22 -13.00 -20.62
N ASN A 20 -16.33 -12.84 -19.64
CA ASN A 20 -15.11 -13.65 -19.48
C ASN A 20 -15.35 -15.18 -19.54
N PRO A 21 -16.41 -15.75 -18.90
CA PRO A 21 -16.63 -17.20 -18.92
C PRO A 21 -16.75 -17.79 -20.33
N THR A 22 -17.26 -17.02 -21.29
CA THR A 22 -17.47 -17.44 -22.68
C THR A 22 -16.47 -16.85 -23.68
N ALA A 23 -15.59 -15.94 -23.24
CA ALA A 23 -14.60 -15.30 -24.09
C ALA A 23 -13.55 -16.32 -24.59
N ALA A 24 -13.19 -16.25 -25.87
CA ALA A 24 -12.11 -17.06 -26.44
C ALA A 24 -10.73 -16.54 -25.99
N VAL A 25 -10.54 -15.22 -26.02
CA VAL A 25 -9.35 -14.54 -25.48
C VAL A 25 -9.55 -14.34 -23.98
N LYS A 26 -8.79 -15.07 -23.16
CA LYS A 26 -9.08 -15.23 -21.72
C LYS A 26 -8.65 -14.07 -20.84
N MET A 27 -7.67 -13.27 -21.27
CA MET A 27 -7.19 -12.09 -20.54
C MET A 27 -6.87 -12.40 -19.07
N LEU A 28 -6.06 -13.44 -18.85
CA LEU A 28 -5.78 -14.02 -17.55
C LEU A 28 -4.93 -13.06 -16.68
N PRO A 29 -5.38 -12.73 -15.45
CA PRO A 29 -4.58 -11.98 -14.48
C PRO A 29 -3.35 -12.77 -14.03
N THR A 30 -2.18 -12.13 -14.00
CA THR A 30 -0.90 -12.80 -13.67
C THR A 30 -0.39 -12.52 -12.26
N TYR A 31 -1.05 -11.60 -11.53
CA TYR A 31 -0.61 -11.09 -10.22
C TYR A 31 0.75 -10.38 -10.21
N VAL A 32 1.37 -10.16 -11.37
CA VAL A 32 2.56 -9.28 -11.52
C VAL A 32 2.09 -7.84 -11.68
N ARG A 33 2.30 -7.01 -10.64
CA ARG A 33 1.79 -5.62 -10.58
C ARG A 33 2.76 -4.54 -11.09
N SER A 34 4.04 -4.88 -11.25
CA SER A 34 5.04 -3.95 -11.75
C SER A 34 6.16 -4.69 -12.46
N THR A 35 6.80 -3.98 -13.41
CA THR A 35 8.11 -4.35 -13.95
C THR A 35 9.20 -4.08 -12.91
N PRO A 36 10.43 -4.61 -13.11
CA PRO A 36 11.55 -4.30 -12.23
C PRO A 36 11.85 -2.80 -12.21
N ASP A 37 12.26 -2.28 -11.06
CA ASP A 37 12.61 -0.86 -10.88
C ASP A 37 14.08 -0.63 -10.49
N GLY A 38 14.87 -1.71 -10.45
CA GLY A 38 16.29 -1.66 -10.18
C GLY A 38 16.66 -1.78 -8.71
N THR A 39 15.70 -1.88 -7.79
CA THR A 39 15.98 -2.13 -6.38
C THR A 39 15.91 -3.63 -6.02
N GLU A 40 15.74 -4.51 -7.00
CA GLU A 40 15.77 -5.96 -6.81
C GLU A 40 17.19 -6.44 -6.49
N GLN A 41 17.34 -7.33 -5.51
CA GLN A 41 18.63 -7.91 -5.12
C GLN A 41 18.45 -9.32 -4.53
N GLY A 42 19.42 -10.21 -4.72
CA GLY A 42 19.43 -11.56 -4.14
C GLY A 42 19.82 -12.68 -5.11
N GLU A 43 19.80 -13.91 -4.62
CA GLU A 43 20.02 -15.14 -5.41
C GLU A 43 18.68 -15.86 -5.59
N PHE A 44 18.31 -16.17 -6.85
CA PHE A 44 17.02 -16.75 -7.20
C PHE A 44 17.18 -17.94 -8.12
N LEU A 45 16.39 -18.98 -7.91
CA LEU A 45 16.23 -20.06 -8.88
C LEU A 45 15.13 -19.71 -9.87
N ALA A 46 15.31 -20.08 -11.12
CA ALA A 46 14.27 -20.00 -12.13
C ALA A 46 14.14 -21.31 -12.91
N LEU A 47 12.91 -21.76 -13.10
CA LEU A 47 12.56 -22.88 -13.95
C LEU A 47 11.92 -22.36 -15.22
N ASP A 48 12.20 -22.97 -16.36
CA ASP A 48 11.60 -22.61 -17.65
C ASP A 48 11.11 -23.86 -18.39
N LEU A 49 9.79 -24.01 -18.43
CA LEU A 49 9.09 -25.11 -19.09
C LEU A 49 8.05 -24.56 -20.07
N GLY A 50 8.21 -24.93 -21.35
CA GLY A 50 7.30 -24.49 -22.40
C GLY A 50 7.47 -25.19 -23.74
N GLY A 51 8.64 -25.78 -24.01
CA GLY A 51 8.91 -26.61 -25.19
C GLY A 51 9.54 -27.94 -24.80
N SER A 52 10.27 -28.57 -25.73
CA SER A 52 11.00 -29.81 -25.50
C SER A 52 12.27 -29.67 -24.63
N ASN A 53 12.69 -28.42 -24.38
CA ASN A 53 13.84 -28.09 -23.53
C ASN A 53 13.34 -27.49 -22.22
N PHE A 54 13.67 -28.14 -21.12
CA PHE A 54 13.51 -27.61 -19.76
C PHE A 54 14.80 -26.91 -19.34
N ARG A 55 14.69 -25.73 -18.74
CA ARG A 55 15.88 -25.01 -18.23
C ARG A 55 15.76 -24.76 -16.74
N VAL A 56 16.89 -24.93 -16.05
CA VAL A 56 17.07 -24.52 -14.66
C VAL A 56 18.12 -23.43 -14.66
N LEU A 57 17.84 -22.32 -13.98
CA LEU A 57 18.74 -21.17 -13.88
C LEU A 57 18.95 -20.79 -12.43
N LEU A 58 20.18 -20.39 -12.09
CA LEU A 58 20.51 -19.60 -10.92
C LEU A 58 20.79 -18.17 -11.39
N VAL A 59 20.05 -17.22 -10.86
CA VAL A 59 20.15 -15.80 -11.22
C VAL A 59 20.54 -15.02 -9.97
N LYS A 60 21.66 -14.31 -10.04
CA LYS A 60 22.12 -13.43 -8.96
C LYS A 60 21.95 -11.97 -9.40
N VAL A 61 21.20 -11.21 -8.62
CA VAL A 61 20.94 -9.80 -8.85
C VAL A 61 21.73 -9.00 -7.80
N MET A 62 22.75 -8.29 -8.25
CA MET A 62 23.65 -7.50 -7.40
C MET A 62 23.01 -6.15 -7.05
N ALA A 63 23.31 -5.64 -5.86
CA ALA A 63 22.75 -4.39 -5.32
C ALA A 63 23.43 -3.11 -5.84
N ASP A 64 24.50 -3.23 -6.63
CA ASP A 64 25.52 -2.18 -6.83
C ASP A 64 25.19 -1.10 -7.87
N GLY A 65 23.94 -0.97 -8.31
CA GLY A 65 23.51 0.09 -9.21
C GLY A 65 24.05 -0.03 -10.65
N GLU A 66 24.91 -1.01 -10.95
CA GLU A 66 25.43 -1.29 -12.30
C GLU A 66 24.54 -2.26 -13.11
N GLN A 67 23.38 -2.66 -12.58
CA GLN A 67 22.44 -3.60 -13.23
C GLN A 67 23.11 -4.91 -13.73
N LYS A 68 24.13 -5.40 -13.01
CA LYS A 68 24.79 -6.66 -13.36
C LYS A 68 24.01 -7.85 -12.81
N VAL A 69 23.55 -8.70 -13.73
CA VAL A 69 22.89 -9.97 -13.42
C VAL A 69 23.82 -11.10 -13.82
N GLU A 70 24.26 -11.89 -12.85
CA GLU A 70 25.00 -13.13 -13.10
C GLU A 70 24.01 -14.28 -13.28
N MET A 71 24.24 -15.12 -14.29
CA MET A 71 23.34 -16.25 -14.59
C MET A 71 24.13 -17.51 -14.88
N GLU A 72 23.78 -18.57 -14.18
CA GLU A 72 24.18 -19.94 -14.51
C GLU A 72 22.93 -20.70 -14.95
N ASN A 73 23.02 -21.47 -16.04
CA ASN A 73 21.88 -22.24 -16.51
C ASN A 73 22.29 -23.64 -16.99
N GLN A 74 21.33 -24.55 -16.96
CA GLN A 74 21.46 -25.88 -17.52
C GLN A 74 20.17 -26.26 -18.26
N ILE A 75 20.34 -26.87 -19.44
CA ILE A 75 19.24 -27.34 -20.27
C ILE A 75 19.12 -28.85 -20.13
N TYR A 76 17.90 -29.32 -19.89
CA TYR A 76 17.52 -30.72 -19.81
C TYR A 76 16.50 -31.02 -20.91
N ALA A 77 16.76 -32.05 -21.71
CA ALA A 77 15.77 -32.51 -22.68
C ALA A 77 14.60 -33.19 -21.94
N ILE A 78 13.38 -32.96 -22.41
CA ILE A 78 12.21 -33.73 -21.98
C ILE A 78 11.87 -34.74 -23.09
N PRO A 79 12.04 -36.05 -22.85
CA PRO A 79 11.62 -37.08 -23.77
C PRO A 79 10.12 -36.99 -24.12
N GLU A 80 9.77 -37.29 -25.37
CA GLU A 80 8.39 -37.21 -25.88
C GLU A 80 7.41 -38.10 -25.08
N HIS A 81 7.88 -39.26 -24.61
CA HIS A 81 7.07 -40.15 -23.78
C HIS A 81 6.69 -39.54 -22.42
N LEU A 82 7.51 -38.63 -21.85
CA LEU A 82 7.16 -37.89 -20.63
C LEU A 82 6.21 -36.72 -20.94
N MET A 83 6.39 -36.06 -22.08
CA MET A 83 5.48 -34.98 -22.52
C MET A 83 4.03 -35.46 -22.72
N ARG A 84 3.86 -36.74 -23.07
CA ARG A 84 2.57 -37.42 -23.29
C ARG A 84 2.24 -38.48 -22.23
N GLY A 85 3.05 -38.60 -21.19
CA GLY A 85 2.93 -39.62 -20.15
C GLY A 85 2.00 -39.21 -19.00
N SER A 86 2.34 -39.61 -17.78
CA SER A 86 1.63 -39.13 -16.58
C SER A 86 2.23 -37.84 -16.05
N GLY A 87 1.39 -37.00 -15.44
CA GLY A 87 1.84 -35.82 -14.73
C GLY A 87 2.84 -36.14 -13.61
N SER A 88 2.68 -37.28 -12.93
CA SER A 88 3.62 -37.68 -11.87
C SER A 88 5.02 -37.90 -12.43
N GLU A 89 5.16 -38.61 -13.55
CA GLU A 89 6.48 -38.86 -14.17
C GLU A 89 7.10 -37.56 -14.69
N LEU A 90 6.31 -36.65 -15.26
CA LEU A 90 6.78 -35.36 -15.72
C LEU A 90 7.34 -34.50 -14.57
N PHE A 91 6.60 -34.37 -13.46
CA PHE A 91 7.03 -33.57 -12.31
C PHE A 91 8.15 -34.23 -11.50
N ASP A 92 8.21 -35.57 -11.47
CA ASP A 92 9.34 -36.31 -10.91
C ASP A 92 10.63 -36.03 -11.73
N HIS A 93 10.55 -36.07 -13.06
CA HIS A 93 11.69 -35.71 -13.93
C HIS A 93 12.15 -34.25 -13.74
N ILE A 94 11.21 -33.30 -13.58
CA ILE A 94 11.54 -31.90 -13.27
C ILE A 94 12.27 -31.81 -11.92
N ALA A 95 11.80 -32.52 -10.90
CA ALA A 95 12.43 -32.56 -9.59
C ALA A 95 13.84 -33.18 -9.65
N ASP A 96 14.05 -34.23 -10.45
CA ASP A 96 15.35 -34.85 -10.68
C ASP A 96 16.34 -33.89 -11.35
N CYS A 97 15.88 -33.17 -12.39
CA CYS A 97 16.68 -32.16 -13.07
C CYS A 97 17.10 -31.03 -12.12
N LEU A 98 16.16 -30.57 -11.27
CA LEU A 98 16.45 -29.55 -10.26
C LEU A 98 17.47 -30.05 -9.23
N ALA A 99 17.30 -31.27 -8.71
CA ALA A 99 18.24 -31.87 -7.76
C ALA A 99 19.67 -31.94 -8.33
N ASN A 100 19.79 -32.38 -9.59
CA ASN A 100 21.06 -32.46 -10.29
C ASN A 100 21.74 -31.09 -10.43
N PHE A 101 20.97 -30.06 -10.76
CA PHE A 101 21.48 -28.69 -10.87
C PHE A 101 21.97 -28.16 -9.52
N LEU A 102 21.18 -28.33 -8.45
CA LEU A 102 21.55 -27.88 -7.10
C LEU A 102 22.79 -28.59 -6.56
N GLU A 103 22.95 -29.88 -6.86
CA GLU A 103 24.11 -30.68 -6.48
C GLU A 103 25.38 -30.19 -7.16
N LYS A 104 25.31 -29.96 -8.46
CA LYS A 104 26.43 -29.45 -9.26
C LYS A 104 26.95 -28.10 -8.77
N LEU A 105 26.06 -27.25 -8.27
CA LEU A 105 26.41 -25.93 -7.73
C LEU A 105 26.71 -25.93 -6.23
N GLY A 106 26.55 -27.06 -5.54
CA GLY A 106 26.79 -27.15 -4.10
C GLY A 106 25.81 -26.30 -3.26
N ILE A 107 24.56 -26.16 -3.71
CA ILE A 107 23.55 -25.29 -3.08
C ILE A 107 22.30 -26.04 -2.60
N LYS A 108 22.35 -27.38 -2.48
CA LYS A 108 21.23 -28.19 -1.99
C LYS A 108 20.74 -27.77 -0.59
N ASP A 109 21.63 -27.29 0.27
CA ASP A 109 21.30 -26.87 1.63
C ASP A 109 20.73 -25.43 1.71
N LYS A 110 20.75 -24.68 0.60
CA LYS A 110 20.19 -23.32 0.54
C LYS A 110 18.73 -23.37 0.11
N LYS A 111 17.84 -22.89 0.96
CA LYS A 111 16.43 -22.65 0.58
C LYS A 111 16.31 -21.35 -0.23
N LEU A 112 16.59 -21.44 -1.51
CA LEU A 112 16.50 -20.29 -2.43
C LEU A 112 15.06 -20.06 -2.91
N PRO A 113 14.63 -18.79 -3.07
CA PRO A 113 13.37 -18.48 -3.71
C PRO A 113 13.38 -18.87 -5.18
N LEU A 114 12.29 -19.48 -5.65
CA LEU A 114 12.17 -20.05 -6.98
C LEU A 114 11.00 -19.43 -7.76
N GLY A 115 11.28 -18.97 -8.96
CA GLY A 115 10.29 -18.58 -9.97
C GLY A 115 10.13 -19.67 -11.02
N PHE A 116 8.90 -19.98 -11.41
CA PHE A 116 8.61 -21.01 -12.39
C PHE A 116 7.93 -20.40 -13.63
N THR A 117 8.67 -20.29 -14.73
CA THR A 117 8.06 -20.04 -16.03
C THR A 117 7.38 -21.33 -16.52
N PHE A 118 6.06 -21.30 -16.57
CA PHE A 118 5.22 -22.38 -17.05
C PHE A 118 4.35 -21.87 -18.20
N SER A 119 4.75 -22.20 -19.42
CA SER A 119 4.27 -21.54 -20.64
C SER A 119 2.96 -22.15 -21.16
N PHE A 120 1.96 -22.25 -20.31
CA PHE A 120 0.65 -22.81 -20.63
C PHE A 120 -0.45 -21.92 -20.03
N PRO A 121 -1.69 -21.99 -20.56
CA PRO A 121 -2.82 -21.28 -19.98
C PRO A 121 -3.08 -21.76 -18.55
N CYS A 122 -2.94 -20.87 -17.59
CA CYS A 122 -3.12 -21.16 -16.16
C CYS A 122 -4.05 -20.15 -15.50
N GLN A 123 -4.96 -20.65 -14.69
CA GLN A 123 -5.77 -19.83 -13.80
C GLN A 123 -4.99 -19.63 -12.50
N GLN A 124 -4.84 -18.37 -12.10
CA GLN A 124 -4.14 -17.99 -10.87
C GLN A 124 -5.09 -17.20 -9.97
N THR A 125 -4.98 -17.41 -8.66
CA THR A 125 -5.65 -16.61 -7.62
C THR A 125 -4.64 -15.78 -6.81
N LYS A 126 -3.35 -16.11 -6.96
CA LYS A 126 -2.18 -15.50 -6.34
C LYS A 126 -0.93 -15.94 -7.11
N LEU A 127 0.20 -15.28 -6.85
CA LEU A 127 1.43 -15.45 -7.64
C LEU A 127 2.08 -16.85 -7.48
N ASP A 128 1.92 -17.48 -6.32
CA ASP A 128 2.48 -18.80 -5.96
C ASP A 128 1.51 -19.97 -6.22
N GLU A 129 0.46 -19.76 -7.01
CA GLU A 129 -0.53 -20.77 -7.39
C GLU A 129 -0.81 -20.68 -8.89
N SER A 130 -0.92 -21.84 -9.54
CA SER A 130 -1.14 -21.90 -10.98
C SER A 130 -1.85 -23.19 -11.39
N VAL A 131 -3.16 -23.11 -11.57
CA VAL A 131 -3.99 -24.23 -12.02
C VAL A 131 -3.94 -24.33 -13.54
N LEU A 132 -3.43 -25.43 -14.08
CA LEU A 132 -3.40 -25.64 -15.54
C LEU A 132 -4.83 -25.72 -16.08
N VAL A 133 -5.18 -24.85 -17.03
CA VAL A 133 -6.50 -24.86 -17.69
C VAL A 133 -6.56 -25.97 -18.73
N SER A 134 -5.59 -25.98 -19.64
CA SER A 134 -5.50 -26.97 -20.72
C SER A 134 -4.09 -27.01 -21.28
N TRP A 135 -3.63 -28.19 -21.70
CA TRP A 135 -2.39 -28.31 -22.43
C TRP A 135 -2.45 -27.68 -23.83
N THR A 136 -1.32 -27.16 -24.28
CA THR A 136 -1.13 -26.62 -25.63
C THR A 136 0.19 -27.14 -26.22
N LYS A 137 0.45 -26.84 -27.49
CA LYS A 137 1.68 -27.24 -28.21
C LYS A 137 1.83 -28.77 -28.26
N GLY A 138 2.95 -29.31 -27.79
CA GLY A 138 3.29 -30.74 -27.83
C GLY A 138 3.03 -31.54 -26.55
N PHE A 139 2.53 -30.90 -25.49
CA PHE A 139 2.29 -31.55 -24.19
C PHE A 139 0.89 -32.14 -24.10
N LYS A 140 0.74 -33.27 -23.40
CA LYS A 140 -0.55 -33.90 -23.07
C LYS A 140 -0.45 -34.82 -21.85
N ALA A 141 0.35 -34.44 -20.86
CA ALA A 141 0.57 -35.27 -19.67
C ALA A 141 -0.71 -35.41 -18.84
N SER A 142 -1.11 -36.64 -18.55
CA SER A 142 -2.39 -36.94 -17.89
C SER A 142 -2.38 -36.54 -16.41
N GLY A 143 -3.53 -36.12 -15.89
CA GLY A 143 -3.71 -35.80 -14.47
C GLY A 143 -3.05 -34.50 -14.00
N VAL A 144 -2.77 -33.56 -14.90
CA VAL A 144 -2.26 -32.20 -14.60
C VAL A 144 -3.31 -31.11 -14.84
N GLU A 145 -4.11 -31.21 -15.90
CA GLU A 145 -5.20 -30.26 -16.17
C GLU A 145 -6.18 -30.20 -14.99
N GLY A 146 -6.60 -28.99 -14.62
CA GLY A 146 -7.43 -28.72 -13.45
C GLY A 146 -6.69 -28.81 -12.10
N LYS A 147 -5.36 -29.01 -12.10
CA LYS A 147 -4.56 -29.05 -10.87
C LYS A 147 -3.53 -27.94 -10.81
N ASP A 148 -3.21 -27.52 -9.58
CA ASP A 148 -2.14 -26.59 -9.31
C ASP A 148 -0.76 -27.23 -9.53
N VAL A 149 0.00 -26.69 -10.48
CA VAL A 149 1.32 -27.20 -10.86
C VAL A 149 2.37 -26.98 -9.77
N VAL A 150 2.19 -25.97 -8.91
CA VAL A 150 3.06 -25.74 -7.75
C VAL A 150 2.92 -26.88 -6.76
N SER A 151 1.69 -27.26 -6.44
CA SER A 151 1.38 -28.41 -5.58
C SER A 151 1.92 -29.73 -6.15
N LEU A 152 1.84 -29.94 -7.47
CA LEU A 152 2.40 -31.14 -8.11
C LEU A 152 3.93 -31.18 -8.00
N LEU A 153 4.62 -30.07 -8.29
CA LEU A 153 6.07 -29.98 -8.16
C LEU A 153 6.53 -30.15 -6.70
N LYS A 154 5.88 -29.49 -5.74
CA LYS A 154 6.15 -29.65 -4.31
C LYS A 154 5.96 -31.10 -3.85
N LYS A 155 4.97 -31.81 -4.39
CA LYS A 155 4.74 -33.24 -4.10
C LYS A 155 5.90 -34.10 -4.60
N SER A 156 6.38 -33.89 -5.83
CA SER A 156 7.52 -34.63 -6.38
C SER A 156 8.82 -34.36 -5.63
N ILE A 157 9.07 -33.10 -5.24
CA ILE A 157 10.25 -32.73 -4.42
C ILE A 157 10.17 -33.37 -3.04
N LYS A 158 9.00 -33.32 -2.38
CA LYS A 158 8.78 -33.98 -1.08
C LYS A 158 8.94 -35.50 -1.15
N LYS A 159 8.52 -36.12 -2.27
CA LYS A 159 8.71 -37.56 -2.52
C LYS A 159 10.20 -37.93 -2.60
N ARG A 160 11.05 -37.05 -3.14
CA ARG A 160 12.50 -37.24 -3.16
C ARG A 160 13.14 -37.03 -1.79
N GLY A 161 12.82 -35.92 -1.12
CA GLY A 161 13.26 -35.63 0.24
C GLY A 161 14.72 -35.18 0.41
N ASP A 162 15.45 -34.90 -0.67
CA ASP A 162 16.89 -34.55 -0.64
C ASP A 162 17.20 -33.05 -0.73
N PHE A 163 16.20 -32.18 -0.93
CA PHE A 163 16.31 -30.71 -0.89
C PHE A 163 14.94 -30.06 -0.65
N ASP A 164 14.93 -28.76 -0.33
CA ASP A 164 13.72 -27.95 -0.16
C ASP A 164 13.82 -26.65 -0.98
N ILE A 165 12.69 -26.17 -1.49
CA ILE A 165 12.62 -24.92 -2.27
C ILE A 165 11.43 -24.08 -1.86
N ASP A 166 11.54 -22.76 -2.07
CA ASP A 166 10.43 -21.83 -1.85
C ASP A 166 9.92 -21.28 -3.19
N ILE A 167 8.85 -21.89 -3.72
CA ILE A 167 8.23 -21.42 -4.97
C ILE A 167 7.39 -20.18 -4.66
N LEU A 168 7.88 -19.00 -5.06
CA LEU A 168 7.22 -17.71 -4.82
C LEU A 168 6.36 -17.25 -6.01
N ALA A 169 6.67 -17.71 -7.21
CA ALA A 169 6.01 -17.24 -8.41
C ALA A 169 5.89 -18.32 -9.48
N VAL A 170 4.74 -18.38 -10.13
CA VAL A 170 4.55 -19.03 -11.43
C VAL A 170 4.10 -17.99 -12.44
N ILE A 171 4.77 -17.96 -13.59
CA ILE A 171 4.50 -16.99 -14.65
C ILE A 171 4.46 -17.63 -16.02
N ASN A 172 3.80 -16.98 -16.97
CA ASN A 172 3.87 -17.32 -18.38
C ASN A 172 5.19 -16.81 -19.01
N ASP A 173 5.64 -17.42 -20.12
CA ASP A 173 6.84 -17.00 -20.86
C ASP A 173 6.75 -15.58 -21.43
N THR A 174 5.54 -15.14 -21.82
CA THR A 174 5.30 -13.74 -22.20
C THR A 174 5.63 -12.79 -21.04
N VAL A 175 5.16 -13.09 -19.83
CA VAL A 175 5.42 -12.31 -18.61
C VAL A 175 6.91 -12.31 -18.30
N GLY A 176 7.56 -13.49 -18.36
CA GLY A 176 9.01 -13.60 -18.19
C GLY A 176 9.77 -12.73 -19.20
N THR A 177 9.37 -12.76 -20.47
CA THR A 177 9.99 -11.94 -21.52
C THR A 177 9.80 -10.44 -21.27
N MET A 178 8.60 -10.01 -20.88
CA MET A 178 8.33 -8.62 -20.51
C MET A 178 9.21 -8.17 -19.35
N MET A 179 9.37 -9.02 -18.32
CA MET A 179 10.15 -8.72 -17.12
C MET A 179 11.66 -8.71 -17.37
N THR A 180 12.17 -9.65 -18.20
CA THR A 180 13.56 -9.66 -18.67
C THR A 180 13.89 -8.35 -19.39
N CYS A 181 13.06 -7.96 -20.35
CA CYS A 181 13.27 -6.75 -21.12
C CYS A 181 12.97 -5.47 -20.32
N GLY A 182 12.05 -5.53 -19.36
CA GLY A 182 11.69 -4.43 -18.47
C GLY A 182 12.76 -4.09 -17.44
N TYR A 183 13.64 -5.05 -17.13
CA TYR A 183 14.84 -4.79 -16.36
C TYR A 183 15.83 -3.91 -17.13
N ASP A 184 16.00 -4.17 -18.43
CA ASP A 184 16.95 -3.43 -19.29
C ASP A 184 16.35 -2.12 -19.85
N ASP A 185 15.02 -2.05 -20.00
CA ASP A 185 14.28 -0.85 -20.45
C ASP A 185 12.95 -0.69 -19.70
N HIS A 186 12.88 0.27 -18.78
CA HIS A 186 11.68 0.56 -17.99
C HIS A 186 10.45 1.03 -18.80
N HIS A 187 10.57 1.24 -20.12
CA HIS A 187 9.41 1.46 -21.00
C HIS A 187 8.77 0.16 -21.50
N CYS A 188 9.29 -1.02 -21.11
CA CYS A 188 8.71 -2.31 -21.51
C CYS A 188 7.35 -2.53 -20.84
N GLU A 189 6.29 -2.61 -21.63
CA GLU A 189 4.92 -2.83 -21.14
C GLU A 189 4.22 -3.99 -21.83
N ILE A 190 4.90 -4.66 -22.76
CA ILE A 190 4.38 -5.78 -23.56
C ILE A 190 5.45 -6.87 -23.62
N GLY A 191 5.06 -8.11 -23.33
CA GLY A 191 5.84 -9.31 -23.63
C GLY A 191 5.24 -10.07 -24.80
N LEU A 192 6.05 -10.41 -25.79
CA LEU A 192 5.64 -11.08 -27.01
C LEU A 192 6.43 -12.37 -27.22
N ILE A 193 5.72 -13.47 -27.47
CA ILE A 193 6.29 -14.74 -27.88
C ILE A 193 5.85 -15.07 -29.31
N VAL A 194 6.83 -15.32 -30.20
CA VAL A 194 6.60 -15.92 -31.52
C VAL A 194 7.63 -17.02 -31.77
N GLY A 195 7.32 -18.23 -31.31
CA GLY A 195 8.17 -19.41 -31.35
C GLY A 195 7.38 -20.65 -31.74
N THR A 196 7.49 -21.73 -30.96
CA THR A 196 6.64 -22.93 -31.13
C THR A 196 5.15 -22.57 -31.06
N GLY A 197 4.79 -21.71 -30.10
CA GLY A 197 3.49 -21.07 -30.02
C GLY A 197 3.57 -19.56 -30.28
N THR A 198 2.46 -18.86 -30.14
CA THR A 198 2.45 -17.39 -30.07
C THR A 198 1.51 -16.89 -29.00
N ASN A 199 1.99 -15.94 -28.20
CA ASN A 199 1.21 -15.29 -27.15
C ASN A 199 1.72 -13.87 -26.88
N ALA A 200 0.91 -13.05 -26.22
CA ALA A 200 1.33 -11.77 -25.68
C ALA A 200 0.75 -11.50 -24.30
N CYS A 201 1.49 -10.75 -23.50
CA CYS A 201 1.02 -10.13 -22.27
C CYS A 201 1.29 -8.63 -22.28
N TYR A 202 0.58 -7.88 -21.45
CA TYR A 202 0.83 -6.44 -21.30
C TYR A 202 0.34 -5.89 -19.96
N MET A 203 0.83 -4.71 -19.58
CA MET A 203 0.39 -4.02 -18.36
C MET A 203 -0.97 -3.32 -18.54
N GLU A 204 -2.02 -3.87 -17.93
CA GLU A 204 -3.39 -3.33 -17.90
C GLU A 204 -3.64 -2.54 -16.61
N GLN A 205 -4.59 -1.61 -16.65
CA GLN A 205 -5.07 -0.88 -15.47
C GLN A 205 -6.01 -1.76 -14.65
N MET A 206 -5.81 -1.84 -13.34
CA MET A 206 -6.65 -2.67 -12.45
C MET A 206 -8.14 -2.32 -12.54
N ARG A 207 -8.49 -1.03 -12.71
CA ARG A 207 -9.88 -0.58 -12.93
C ARG A 207 -10.59 -1.21 -14.14
N ASN A 208 -9.85 -1.76 -15.11
CA ASN A 208 -10.43 -2.42 -16.28
C ASN A 208 -10.54 -3.94 -16.09
N LEU A 209 -9.95 -4.51 -15.03
CA LEU A 209 -9.93 -5.95 -14.73
C LEU A 209 -11.10 -6.31 -13.81
N GLU A 210 -12.31 -6.34 -14.34
CA GLU A 210 -13.53 -6.60 -13.55
C GLU A 210 -13.57 -8.02 -12.94
N VAL A 211 -12.79 -8.95 -13.48
CA VAL A 211 -12.63 -10.32 -12.96
C VAL A 211 -11.93 -10.39 -11.60
N LEU A 212 -11.27 -9.30 -11.18
CA LEU A 212 -10.65 -9.18 -9.85
C LEU A 212 -11.27 -8.02 -9.08
N ASP A 213 -11.24 -8.12 -7.75
CA ASP A 213 -11.61 -7.00 -6.88
C ASP A 213 -10.40 -6.06 -6.71
N GLY A 214 -10.63 -4.77 -6.91
CA GLY A 214 -9.64 -3.69 -6.77
C GLY A 214 -9.45 -2.88 -8.06
N ASP A 215 -9.33 -1.56 -7.93
CA ASP A 215 -9.23 -0.62 -9.06
C ASP A 215 -7.86 0.10 -9.15
N GLU A 216 -6.92 -0.25 -8.26
CA GLU A 216 -5.69 0.51 -8.04
C GLU A 216 -4.45 -0.11 -8.69
N GLY A 217 -3.66 0.73 -9.36
CA GLY A 217 -2.41 0.32 -9.99
C GLY A 217 -2.62 -0.41 -11.31
N ARG A 218 -1.67 -1.27 -11.65
CA ARG A 218 -1.66 -2.04 -12.90
C ARG A 218 -1.38 -3.50 -12.59
N MET A 219 -1.77 -4.36 -13.50
CA MET A 219 -1.41 -5.78 -13.47
C MET A 219 -1.08 -6.24 -14.89
N CYS A 220 -0.05 -7.06 -15.01
CA CYS A 220 0.23 -7.75 -16.25
C CYS A 220 -0.91 -8.75 -16.54
N VAL A 221 -1.46 -8.67 -17.74
CA VAL A 221 -2.51 -9.56 -18.23
C VAL A 221 -1.93 -10.43 -19.32
N ASN A 222 -2.07 -11.73 -19.17
CA ASN A 222 -1.75 -12.70 -20.20
C ASN A 222 -2.97 -12.84 -21.13
N THR A 223 -2.84 -12.43 -22.39
CA THR A 223 -3.98 -12.42 -23.31
C THR A 223 -4.47 -13.82 -23.68
N GLU A 224 -3.57 -14.80 -23.75
CA GLU A 224 -3.81 -16.10 -24.38
C GLU A 224 -4.40 -15.95 -25.79
N TRP A 225 -3.81 -15.04 -26.59
CA TRP A 225 -4.37 -14.66 -27.89
C TRP A 225 -4.38 -15.80 -28.93
N GLY A 226 -3.74 -16.94 -28.62
CA GLY A 226 -3.66 -18.07 -29.53
C GLY A 226 -5.05 -18.65 -29.84
N ALA A 227 -5.97 -18.54 -28.88
CA ALA A 227 -7.36 -18.95 -28.96
C ALA A 227 -8.27 -17.93 -29.69
N PHE A 228 -7.74 -16.81 -30.17
CA PHE A 228 -8.54 -15.85 -30.94
C PHE A 228 -9.13 -16.54 -32.17
N GLY A 229 -10.45 -16.42 -32.39
CA GLY A 229 -11.13 -17.11 -33.48
C GLY A 229 -11.67 -18.49 -33.16
N ASP A 230 -11.38 -19.06 -31.98
CA ASP A 230 -11.94 -20.37 -31.55
C ASP A 230 -13.48 -20.35 -31.44
N ASP A 231 -14.09 -19.17 -31.35
CA ASP A 231 -15.54 -18.93 -31.37
C ASP A 231 -16.11 -18.68 -32.79
N GLY A 232 -15.27 -18.80 -33.81
CA GLY A 232 -15.62 -18.61 -35.22
C GLY A 232 -15.45 -17.19 -35.76
N VAL A 233 -15.00 -16.21 -34.94
CA VAL A 233 -14.89 -14.80 -35.37
C VAL A 233 -13.83 -14.53 -36.46
N LEU A 234 -13.02 -15.54 -36.80
CA LEU A 234 -11.99 -15.49 -37.85
C LEU A 234 -12.26 -16.47 -39.02
N GLU A 235 -13.43 -17.12 -39.08
CA GLU A 235 -13.68 -18.13 -40.13
C GLU A 235 -13.63 -17.57 -41.56
N ASP A 236 -13.97 -16.30 -41.74
CA ASP A 236 -13.87 -15.59 -43.02
C ASP A 236 -12.42 -15.37 -43.49
N LEU A 237 -11.45 -15.47 -42.58
CA LEU A 237 -10.02 -15.34 -42.88
C LEU A 237 -9.29 -16.69 -42.97
N ARG A 238 -9.90 -17.76 -42.44
CA ARG A 238 -9.31 -19.11 -42.47
C ARG A 238 -9.51 -19.76 -43.83
N THR A 239 -8.43 -20.34 -44.35
CA THR A 239 -8.42 -21.11 -45.59
C THR A 239 -8.65 -22.59 -45.32
N ASP A 240 -8.89 -23.36 -46.38
CA ASP A 240 -9.02 -24.82 -46.28
C ASP A 240 -7.74 -25.48 -45.75
N PHE A 241 -6.56 -24.89 -46.01
CA PHE A 241 -5.31 -25.35 -45.44
C PHE A 241 -5.26 -25.17 -43.92
N ASP A 242 -5.80 -24.05 -43.40
CA ASP A 242 -5.88 -23.80 -41.97
C ASP A 242 -6.87 -24.75 -41.28
N ARG A 243 -7.92 -25.19 -42.00
CA ARG A 243 -8.87 -26.21 -41.52
C ARG A 243 -8.25 -27.61 -41.50
N GLU A 244 -7.47 -27.95 -42.51
CA GLU A 244 -6.78 -29.25 -42.61
C GLU A 244 -5.71 -29.40 -41.51
N ILE A 245 -4.90 -28.37 -41.25
CA ILE A 245 -3.95 -28.37 -40.12
C ILE A 245 -4.68 -28.55 -38.79
N ASP A 246 -5.76 -27.81 -38.59
CA ASP A 246 -6.51 -27.85 -37.35
C ASP A 246 -7.08 -29.26 -37.08
N ALA A 247 -7.70 -29.87 -38.10
CA ALA A 247 -8.25 -31.22 -38.02
C ALA A 247 -7.19 -32.29 -37.71
N GLY A 248 -5.97 -32.13 -38.23
CA GLY A 248 -4.84 -33.04 -37.98
C GLY A 248 -4.04 -32.75 -36.71
N SER A 249 -4.38 -31.71 -35.95
CA SER A 249 -3.62 -31.28 -34.76
C SER A 249 -3.99 -32.04 -33.49
N LEU A 250 -3.19 -31.90 -32.43
CA LEU A 250 -3.46 -32.49 -31.10
C LEU A 250 -4.67 -31.88 -30.39
N ASN A 251 -5.11 -30.69 -30.83
CA ASN A 251 -6.15 -29.87 -30.24
C ASN A 251 -7.09 -29.27 -31.33
N PRO A 252 -7.87 -30.08 -32.06
CA PRO A 252 -8.77 -29.58 -33.10
C PRO A 252 -9.80 -28.58 -32.55
N GLY A 253 -10.09 -27.52 -33.32
CA GLY A 253 -11.01 -26.46 -32.93
C GLY A 253 -10.50 -25.52 -31.84
N LYS A 254 -9.20 -25.61 -31.49
CA LYS A 254 -8.55 -24.77 -30.49
C LYS A 254 -7.29 -24.12 -31.02
N GLN A 255 -6.92 -22.98 -30.44
CA GLN A 255 -5.70 -22.25 -30.78
C GLN A 255 -5.64 -21.88 -32.28
N LEU A 256 -6.79 -21.51 -32.87
CA LEU A 256 -6.92 -21.33 -34.31
C LEU A 256 -6.05 -20.18 -34.84
N PHE A 257 -5.93 -19.08 -34.09
CA PHE A 257 -5.05 -17.97 -34.45
C PHE A 257 -3.57 -18.33 -34.34
N GLU A 258 -3.19 -19.06 -33.30
CA GLU A 258 -1.81 -19.55 -33.13
C GLU A 258 -1.39 -20.46 -34.31
N LYS A 259 -2.29 -21.34 -34.77
CA LYS A 259 -2.06 -22.23 -35.92
C LYS A 259 -1.77 -21.49 -37.23
N MET A 260 -2.22 -20.24 -37.36
CA MET A 260 -1.95 -19.43 -38.55
C MET A 260 -0.61 -18.68 -38.50
N ILE A 261 0.09 -18.71 -37.35
CA ILE A 261 1.25 -17.83 -37.08
C ILE A 261 2.49 -18.60 -36.62
N SER A 262 2.34 -19.51 -35.66
CA SER A 262 3.49 -20.02 -34.91
C SER A 262 4.34 -21.02 -35.69
N GLY A 263 5.58 -21.20 -35.22
CA GLY A 263 6.57 -22.05 -35.87
C GLY A 263 6.27 -23.54 -35.79
N MET A 264 5.33 -23.99 -34.95
CA MET A 264 4.88 -25.38 -34.95
C MET A 264 4.06 -25.73 -36.21
N TYR A 265 3.35 -24.76 -36.78
CA TYR A 265 2.37 -25.00 -37.84
C TYR A 265 2.77 -24.41 -39.20
N MET A 266 3.63 -23.38 -39.21
CA MET A 266 3.98 -22.65 -40.42
C MET A 266 4.60 -23.54 -41.53
N GLY A 267 5.53 -24.44 -41.17
CA GLY A 267 6.12 -25.40 -42.10
C GLY A 267 5.11 -26.38 -42.68
N GLU A 268 4.20 -26.90 -41.85
CA GLU A 268 3.14 -27.82 -42.28
C GLU A 268 2.15 -27.14 -43.22
N LEU A 269 1.86 -25.85 -42.99
CA LEU A 269 1.02 -25.06 -43.89
C LEU A 269 1.63 -24.92 -45.28
N VAL A 270 2.95 -24.64 -45.35
CA VAL A 270 3.66 -24.64 -46.63
C VAL A 270 3.58 -26.02 -47.30
N ARG A 271 3.83 -27.10 -46.56
CA ARG A 271 3.76 -28.47 -47.10
C ARG A 271 2.40 -28.77 -47.72
N LEU A 272 1.30 -28.45 -47.04
CA LEU A 272 -0.06 -28.70 -47.53
C LEU A 272 -0.37 -27.92 -48.81
N ILE A 273 0.09 -26.67 -48.90
CA ILE A 273 -0.03 -25.87 -50.12
C ILE A 273 0.76 -26.53 -51.26
N LEU A 274 2.00 -26.94 -51.02
CA LEU A 274 2.82 -27.62 -52.02
C LEU A 274 2.18 -28.95 -52.47
N VAL A 275 1.64 -29.74 -51.55
CA VAL A 275 0.90 -30.98 -51.87
C VAL A 275 -0.30 -30.68 -52.76
N ARG A 276 -1.10 -29.66 -52.44
CA ARG A 276 -2.27 -29.28 -53.24
C ARG A 276 -1.87 -28.83 -54.64
N MET A 277 -0.91 -27.91 -54.73
CA MET A 277 -0.39 -27.41 -56.01
C MET A 277 0.20 -28.53 -56.87
N THR A 278 0.88 -29.51 -56.25
CA THR A 278 1.38 -30.70 -56.95
C THR A 278 0.23 -31.55 -57.48
N LYS A 279 -0.79 -31.84 -56.67
CA LYS A 279 -1.97 -32.62 -57.11
C LYS A 279 -2.71 -31.95 -58.27
N GLU A 280 -2.72 -30.62 -58.31
CA GLU A 280 -3.29 -29.81 -59.39
C GLU A 280 -2.34 -29.64 -60.59
N ARG A 281 -1.18 -30.31 -60.57
CA ARG A 281 -0.13 -30.27 -61.62
C ARG A 281 0.48 -28.88 -61.84
N LEU A 282 0.42 -28.00 -60.83
CA LEU A 282 1.03 -26.68 -60.84
C LEU A 282 2.50 -26.69 -60.39
N LEU A 283 2.91 -27.74 -59.67
CA LEU A 283 4.30 -27.96 -59.23
C LEU A 283 4.77 -29.37 -59.59
N PHE A 284 6.08 -29.51 -59.76
CA PHE A 284 6.81 -30.77 -59.92
C PHE A 284 6.23 -31.68 -61.02
N GLN A 285 5.60 -31.09 -62.04
CA GLN A 285 4.89 -31.80 -63.11
C GLN A 285 3.81 -32.77 -62.59
N GLY A 286 3.28 -32.53 -61.39
CA GLY A 286 2.31 -33.39 -60.72
C GLY A 286 2.89 -34.62 -60.01
N LYS A 287 4.22 -34.73 -59.89
CA LYS A 287 4.87 -35.86 -59.21
C LYS A 287 4.99 -35.62 -57.70
N THR A 288 4.44 -36.53 -56.91
CA THR A 288 4.53 -36.52 -55.44
C THR A 288 5.56 -37.53 -54.94
N THR A 289 6.09 -37.31 -53.73
CA THR A 289 6.96 -38.25 -53.00
C THR A 289 6.33 -38.66 -51.67
N ALA A 290 6.80 -39.76 -51.07
CA ALA A 290 6.31 -40.19 -49.76
C ALA A 290 6.65 -39.14 -48.68
N GLU A 291 7.82 -38.52 -48.79
CA GLU A 291 8.33 -37.48 -47.91
C GLU A 291 7.45 -36.22 -47.99
N LEU A 292 7.09 -35.75 -49.20
CA LEU A 292 6.19 -34.61 -49.37
C LEU A 292 4.80 -34.88 -48.76
N LEU A 293 4.30 -36.10 -48.88
CA LEU A 293 3.00 -36.50 -48.33
C LEU A 293 3.01 -36.71 -46.81
N THR A 294 4.18 -36.90 -46.20
CA THR A 294 4.33 -37.13 -44.76
C THR A 294 4.14 -35.83 -43.97
N THR A 295 3.21 -35.82 -43.01
CA THR A 295 2.98 -34.69 -42.09
C THR A 295 4.25 -34.31 -41.34
N GLY A 296 4.56 -33.02 -41.26
CA GLY A 296 5.70 -32.48 -40.54
C GLY A 296 7.04 -32.63 -41.25
N SER A 297 7.08 -33.17 -42.48
CA SER A 297 8.32 -33.33 -43.25
C SER A 297 8.93 -31.99 -43.71
N PHE A 298 8.12 -30.94 -43.82
CA PHE A 298 8.58 -29.59 -44.12
C PHE A 298 8.68 -28.77 -42.83
N ASN A 299 9.89 -28.62 -42.29
CA ASN A 299 10.11 -27.88 -41.05
C ASN A 299 10.07 -26.37 -41.29
N THR A 300 9.56 -25.60 -40.31
CA THR A 300 9.60 -24.14 -40.34
C THR A 300 11.03 -23.58 -40.47
N SER A 301 12.05 -24.30 -40.01
CA SER A 301 13.46 -23.91 -40.22
C SER A 301 13.85 -23.82 -41.71
N TYR A 302 13.18 -24.57 -42.59
CA TYR A 302 13.39 -24.46 -44.04
C TYR A 302 12.85 -23.14 -44.57
N ILE A 303 11.75 -22.62 -44.02
CA ILE A 303 11.22 -21.30 -44.39
C ILE A 303 12.24 -20.22 -44.09
N TYR A 304 12.97 -20.31 -42.97
CA TYR A 304 13.99 -19.31 -42.61
C TYR A 304 15.11 -19.22 -43.65
N ALA A 305 15.48 -20.35 -44.25
CA ALA A 305 16.53 -20.42 -45.27
C ALA A 305 16.02 -20.00 -46.66
N ILE A 306 14.77 -20.36 -46.99
CA ILE A 306 14.15 -20.10 -48.31
C ILE A 306 13.70 -18.63 -48.43
N ASP A 307 13.06 -18.09 -47.40
CA ASP A 307 12.57 -16.72 -47.33
C ASP A 307 13.69 -15.78 -46.84
N ASN A 308 14.70 -15.65 -47.69
CA ASN A 308 15.91 -14.88 -47.52
C ASN A 308 15.82 -13.56 -48.32
N ASP A 309 16.50 -12.50 -47.87
CA ASP A 309 16.55 -11.20 -48.57
C ASP A 309 17.43 -11.24 -49.83
N ARG A 310 18.31 -12.24 -49.93
CA ARG A 310 19.08 -12.58 -51.13
C ARG A 310 18.39 -13.68 -51.91
N ASP A 311 17.69 -13.29 -52.98
CA ASP A 311 16.87 -14.21 -53.78
C ASP A 311 17.66 -15.44 -54.28
N GLU A 312 18.90 -15.26 -54.72
CA GLU A 312 19.75 -16.39 -55.19
C GLU A 312 20.03 -17.43 -54.08
N GLU A 313 20.33 -16.99 -52.86
CA GLU A 313 20.58 -17.88 -51.72
C GLU A 313 19.29 -18.59 -51.26
N GLY A 314 18.17 -17.86 -51.30
CA GLY A 314 16.85 -18.41 -51.00
C GLY A 314 16.40 -19.47 -52.01
N LEU A 315 16.65 -19.24 -53.30
CA LEU A 315 16.36 -20.21 -54.37
C LEU A 315 17.25 -21.45 -54.27
N ALA A 316 18.55 -21.28 -53.99
CA ALA A 316 19.44 -22.41 -53.76
C ALA A 316 19.02 -23.24 -52.54
N SER A 317 18.54 -22.57 -51.48
CA SER A 317 17.98 -23.23 -50.30
C SER A 317 16.69 -23.97 -50.61
N ALA A 318 15.81 -23.39 -51.43
CA ALA A 318 14.58 -24.03 -51.90
C ALA A 318 14.89 -25.30 -52.68
N GLU A 319 15.82 -25.24 -53.64
CA GLU A 319 16.26 -26.41 -54.39
C GLU A 319 16.79 -27.51 -53.46
N LYS A 320 17.67 -27.16 -52.52
CA LYS A 320 18.25 -28.10 -51.56
C LYS A 320 17.19 -28.78 -50.70
N VAL A 321 16.23 -28.02 -50.18
CA VAL A 321 15.14 -28.55 -49.35
C VAL A 321 14.24 -29.46 -50.16
N LEU A 322 13.83 -29.05 -51.37
CA LEU A 322 12.97 -29.83 -52.26
C LEU A 322 13.64 -31.14 -52.67
N ARG A 323 14.93 -31.12 -53.03
CA ARG A 323 15.70 -32.34 -53.30
C ARG A 323 15.82 -33.23 -52.06
N GLY A 324 15.92 -32.65 -50.87
CA GLY A 324 15.89 -33.38 -49.60
C GLY A 324 14.56 -34.09 -49.32
N LEU A 325 13.47 -33.67 -49.97
CA LEU A 325 12.16 -34.35 -49.95
C LEU A 325 12.01 -35.35 -51.11
N SER A 326 13.12 -35.80 -51.70
CA SER A 326 13.19 -36.74 -52.82
C SER A 326 12.50 -36.23 -54.11
N LEU A 327 12.31 -34.91 -54.25
CA LEU A 327 11.75 -34.28 -55.45
C LEU A 327 12.85 -33.91 -56.44
N ASP A 328 12.48 -33.75 -57.72
CA ASP A 328 13.35 -33.19 -58.75
C ASP A 328 12.79 -31.83 -59.22
N PRO A 329 13.10 -30.73 -58.50
CA PRO A 329 12.49 -29.43 -58.75
C PRO A 329 13.09 -28.74 -59.97
N SER A 330 12.24 -28.10 -60.77
CA SER A 330 12.67 -27.11 -61.76
C SER A 330 12.98 -25.76 -61.10
N VAL A 331 13.59 -24.83 -61.84
CA VAL A 331 13.81 -23.45 -61.36
C VAL A 331 12.48 -22.77 -61.02
N GLU A 332 11.43 -23.00 -61.83
CA GLU A 332 10.09 -22.45 -61.58
C GLU A 332 9.48 -23.01 -60.30
N ASP A 333 9.70 -24.30 -59.99
CA ASP A 333 9.24 -24.91 -58.74
C ASP A 333 9.92 -24.30 -57.52
N CYS A 334 11.22 -24.00 -57.61
CA CYS A 334 11.97 -23.33 -56.55
C CYS A 334 11.44 -21.90 -56.30
N ILE A 335 11.20 -21.13 -57.37
CA ILE A 335 10.62 -19.78 -57.30
C ILE A 335 9.23 -19.83 -56.68
N ALA A 336 8.38 -20.76 -57.14
CA ALA A 336 7.04 -20.92 -56.60
C ALA A 336 7.06 -21.33 -55.12
N THR A 337 7.92 -22.26 -54.74
CA THR A 337 8.10 -22.68 -53.33
C THR A 337 8.54 -21.52 -52.45
N GLN A 338 9.54 -20.74 -52.90
CA GLN A 338 9.97 -19.53 -52.20
C GLN A 338 8.83 -18.53 -52.05
N ARG A 339 8.02 -18.36 -53.10
CA ARG A 339 6.87 -17.45 -53.05
C ARG A 339 5.80 -17.91 -52.08
N VAL A 340 5.53 -19.21 -52.00
CA VAL A 340 4.61 -19.80 -51.01
C VAL A 340 5.13 -19.54 -49.59
N CYS A 341 6.42 -19.78 -49.33
CA CYS A 341 7.05 -19.48 -48.04
C CYS A 341 6.89 -18.00 -47.65
N GLN A 342 7.19 -17.07 -48.57
CA GLN A 342 7.04 -15.63 -48.37
C GLN A 342 5.59 -15.23 -48.04
N ILE A 343 4.60 -15.79 -48.75
CA ILE A 343 3.18 -15.48 -48.51
C ILE A 343 2.76 -15.96 -47.12
N VAL A 344 3.10 -17.19 -46.75
CA VAL A 344 2.75 -17.78 -45.46
C VAL A 344 3.40 -17.01 -44.31
N SER A 345 4.70 -16.73 -44.37
CA SER A 345 5.43 -16.00 -43.33
C SER A 345 4.95 -14.54 -43.23
N THR A 346 4.65 -13.89 -44.35
CA THR A 346 4.11 -12.52 -44.38
C THR A 346 2.73 -12.46 -43.76
N ARG A 347 1.86 -13.43 -44.06
CA ARG A 347 0.53 -13.55 -43.42
C ARG A 347 0.68 -13.65 -41.90
N ALA A 348 1.56 -14.53 -41.42
CA ALA A 348 1.82 -14.71 -40.00
C ALA A 348 2.30 -13.41 -39.33
N ALA A 349 3.26 -12.70 -39.94
CA ALA A 349 3.77 -11.43 -39.43
C ALA A 349 2.68 -10.34 -39.39
N HIS A 350 1.82 -10.27 -40.41
CA HIS A 350 0.73 -9.29 -40.48
C HIS A 350 -0.39 -9.57 -39.47
N LEU A 351 -0.74 -10.84 -39.24
CA LEU A 351 -1.73 -11.21 -38.23
C LEU A 351 -1.22 -10.87 -36.82
N CYS A 352 0.02 -11.22 -36.51
CA CYS A 352 0.68 -10.85 -35.25
C CYS A 352 0.75 -9.32 -35.07
N ALA A 353 1.06 -8.58 -36.14
CA ALA A 353 1.04 -7.12 -36.10
C ALA A 353 -0.36 -6.55 -35.77
N ALA A 354 -1.42 -7.14 -36.33
CA ALA A 354 -2.78 -6.65 -36.13
C ALA A 354 -3.27 -6.78 -34.67
N THR A 355 -2.92 -7.88 -33.99
CA THR A 355 -3.26 -8.07 -32.57
C THR A 355 -2.38 -7.22 -31.66
N LEU A 356 -1.08 -7.07 -31.95
CA LEU A 356 -0.21 -6.13 -31.23
C LEU A 356 -0.71 -4.68 -31.32
N VAL A 357 -1.21 -4.27 -32.48
CA VAL A 357 -1.79 -2.94 -32.68
C VAL A 357 -2.97 -2.68 -31.73
N ALA A 358 -3.81 -3.68 -31.48
CA ALA A 358 -4.92 -3.56 -30.55
C ALA A 358 -4.43 -3.40 -29.09
N VAL A 359 -3.39 -4.14 -28.70
CA VAL A 359 -2.74 -4.01 -27.39
C VAL A 359 -2.10 -2.62 -27.23
N LEU A 360 -1.38 -2.14 -28.24
CA LEU A 360 -0.76 -0.80 -28.23
C LEU A 360 -1.81 0.31 -28.09
N ARG A 361 -2.96 0.18 -28.78
CA ARG A 361 -4.07 1.12 -28.65
C ARG A 361 -4.70 1.09 -27.26
N GLN A 362 -4.92 -0.11 -26.69
CA GLN A 362 -5.38 -0.25 -25.30
C GLN A 362 -4.49 0.50 -24.32
N ILE A 363 -3.16 0.33 -24.41
CA ILE A 363 -2.21 0.99 -23.51
C ILE A 363 -2.23 2.51 -23.70
N ARG A 364 -2.26 2.98 -24.95
CA ARG A 364 -2.35 4.42 -25.26
C ARG A 364 -3.61 5.03 -24.67
N ASP A 365 -4.75 4.39 -24.89
CA ASP A 365 -6.06 4.87 -24.44
C ASP A 365 -6.14 4.83 -22.90
N ASN A 366 -5.57 3.81 -22.26
CA ASN A 366 -5.43 3.73 -20.80
C ASN A 366 -4.63 4.86 -20.18
N LYS A 367 -3.61 5.35 -20.90
CA LYS A 367 -2.76 6.48 -20.51
C LYS A 367 -3.37 7.83 -20.88
N ALA A 368 -4.50 7.85 -21.59
CA ALA A 368 -5.10 9.05 -22.17
C ALA A 368 -4.06 9.90 -22.95
N ALA A 369 -3.14 9.22 -23.65
CA ALA A 369 -2.02 9.87 -24.32
C ALA A 369 -2.31 10.03 -25.82
N GLU A 370 -1.99 11.21 -26.39
CA GLU A 370 -2.08 11.43 -27.84
C GLU A 370 -1.06 10.58 -28.61
N LYS A 371 0.15 10.43 -28.06
CA LYS A 371 1.21 9.56 -28.58
C LYS A 371 1.69 8.61 -27.50
N LEU A 372 1.96 7.36 -27.87
CA LEU A 372 2.50 6.34 -26.96
C LEU A 372 3.97 6.08 -27.27
N ARG A 373 4.83 6.12 -26.26
CA ARG A 373 6.18 5.55 -26.32
C ARG A 373 6.22 4.29 -25.46
N THR A 374 6.62 3.17 -26.04
CA THR A 374 6.66 1.89 -25.33
C THR A 374 7.68 0.94 -25.94
N THR A 375 8.14 -0.02 -25.12
CA THR A 375 8.99 -1.13 -25.56
C THR A 375 8.18 -2.43 -25.52
N ILE A 376 8.41 -3.29 -26.53
CA ILE A 376 7.91 -4.66 -26.62
C ILE A 376 9.10 -5.59 -26.42
N GLY A 377 9.11 -6.33 -25.32
CA GLY A 377 10.05 -7.43 -25.11
C GLY A 377 9.64 -8.62 -25.97
N VAL A 378 10.55 -9.17 -26.77
CA VAL A 378 10.25 -10.26 -27.71
C VAL A 378 11.15 -11.46 -27.51
N ASP A 379 10.56 -12.65 -27.53
CA ASP A 379 11.25 -13.94 -27.62
C ASP A 379 10.52 -14.88 -28.61
N GLY A 380 11.11 -16.03 -28.88
CA GLY A 380 10.59 -17.09 -29.73
C GLY A 380 11.47 -17.37 -30.95
N SER A 381 11.54 -18.64 -31.32
CA SER A 381 12.42 -19.14 -32.38
C SER A 381 12.10 -18.56 -33.77
N VAL A 382 10.83 -18.31 -34.08
CA VAL A 382 10.43 -17.71 -35.37
C VAL A 382 10.94 -16.28 -35.44
N TYR A 383 10.68 -15.46 -34.42
CA TYR A 383 11.14 -14.07 -34.40
C TYR A 383 12.67 -13.96 -34.42
N LYS A 384 13.37 -14.81 -33.67
CA LYS A 384 14.84 -14.77 -33.54
C LYS A 384 15.55 -15.26 -34.81
N ASN A 385 15.05 -16.33 -35.43
CA ASN A 385 15.77 -17.00 -36.52
C ASN A 385 15.29 -16.56 -37.91
N HIS A 386 14.09 -15.99 -38.03
CA HIS A 386 13.55 -15.50 -39.31
C HIS A 386 13.63 -13.97 -39.40
N GLN A 387 14.72 -13.46 -39.95
CA GLN A 387 14.98 -12.02 -40.03
C GLN A 387 13.87 -11.27 -40.78
N GLU A 388 13.43 -11.81 -41.92
CA GLU A 388 12.37 -11.23 -42.73
C GLU A 388 11.02 -11.15 -42.01
N PHE A 389 10.67 -12.15 -41.18
CA PHE A 389 9.47 -12.09 -40.34
C PHE A 389 9.51 -10.90 -39.39
N SER A 390 10.62 -10.71 -38.67
CA SER A 390 10.77 -9.60 -37.70
C SER A 390 10.66 -8.23 -38.40
N ARG A 391 11.29 -8.08 -39.57
CA ARG A 391 11.26 -6.86 -40.39
C ARG A 391 9.84 -6.54 -40.85
N ARG A 392 9.10 -7.53 -41.34
CA ARG A 392 7.71 -7.39 -41.81
C ARG A 392 6.77 -7.06 -40.66
N LEU A 393 6.92 -7.73 -39.51
CA LEU A 393 6.18 -7.45 -38.28
C LEU A 393 6.37 -5.99 -37.85
N HIS A 394 7.62 -5.53 -37.71
CA HIS A 394 7.92 -4.16 -37.29
C HIS A 394 7.36 -3.13 -38.27
N LYS A 395 7.54 -3.36 -39.58
CA LYS A 395 7.04 -2.46 -40.63
C LYS A 395 5.52 -2.36 -40.57
N MET A 396 4.82 -3.50 -40.39
CA MET A 396 3.37 -3.51 -40.35
C MET A 396 2.83 -2.86 -39.07
N VAL A 397 3.43 -3.11 -37.90
CA VAL A 397 3.04 -2.44 -36.64
C VAL A 397 3.17 -0.92 -36.80
N ARG A 398 4.33 -0.41 -37.23
CA ARG A 398 4.55 1.03 -37.41
C ARG A 398 3.58 1.66 -38.42
N ARG A 399 3.19 0.91 -39.46
CA ARG A 399 2.21 1.37 -40.46
C ARG A 399 0.79 1.48 -39.88
N LEU A 400 0.39 0.57 -39.00
CA LEU A 400 -0.98 0.50 -38.47
C LEU A 400 -1.20 1.38 -37.22
N VAL A 401 -0.12 1.77 -36.53
CA VAL A 401 -0.14 2.70 -35.37
C VAL A 401 0.92 3.79 -35.50
N PRO A 402 0.74 4.76 -36.42
CA PRO A 402 1.71 5.84 -36.61
C PRO A 402 1.89 6.74 -35.37
N ASP A 403 0.90 6.76 -34.47
CA ASP A 403 0.93 7.57 -33.24
C ASP A 403 1.69 6.89 -32.08
N CYS A 404 2.26 5.70 -32.31
CA CYS A 404 3.03 4.95 -31.33
C CYS A 404 4.50 4.84 -31.75
N ASP A 405 5.41 5.35 -30.90
CA ASP A 405 6.84 5.07 -31.00
C ASP A 405 7.16 3.76 -30.27
N VAL A 406 7.39 2.71 -31.07
CA VAL A 406 7.53 1.32 -30.58
C VAL A 406 8.95 0.83 -30.78
N ARG A 407 9.61 0.50 -29.66
CA ARG A 407 10.89 -0.21 -29.64
C ARG A 407 10.64 -1.71 -29.46
N PHE A 408 11.26 -2.53 -30.30
CA PHE A 408 11.30 -3.98 -30.09
C PHE A 408 12.64 -4.35 -29.45
N LEU A 409 12.61 -5.00 -28.29
CA LEU A 409 13.78 -5.42 -27.55
C LEU A 409 13.79 -6.95 -27.45
N GLN A 410 14.82 -7.59 -28.00
CA GLN A 410 14.93 -9.04 -27.99
C GLN A 410 15.47 -9.52 -26.63
N SER A 411 14.79 -10.50 -26.02
CA SER A 411 15.28 -11.17 -24.81
C SER A 411 16.46 -12.08 -25.15
N GLN A 412 17.65 -11.79 -24.60
CA GLN A 412 18.86 -12.59 -24.83
C GLN A 412 18.87 -13.88 -23.99
N CYS A 413 18.32 -13.83 -22.77
CA CYS A 413 18.44 -14.90 -21.77
C CYS A 413 17.14 -15.68 -21.53
N GLY A 414 16.11 -15.44 -22.34
CA GLY A 414 14.83 -16.12 -22.23
C GLY A 414 13.92 -15.57 -21.12
N SER A 415 12.83 -16.29 -20.90
CA SER A 415 11.88 -16.10 -19.81
C SER A 415 12.47 -16.45 -18.43
N GLY A 416 13.53 -17.27 -18.37
CA GLY A 416 14.21 -17.66 -17.12
C GLY A 416 14.72 -16.46 -16.29
N LYS A 417 15.40 -15.48 -16.91
CA LYS A 417 15.79 -14.22 -16.24
C LYS A 417 14.54 -13.50 -15.69
N GLY A 418 13.47 -13.47 -16.47
CA GLY A 418 12.20 -12.84 -16.11
C GLY A 418 11.50 -13.47 -14.92
N ALA A 419 11.50 -14.81 -14.83
CA ALA A 419 10.99 -15.51 -13.65
C ALA A 419 11.77 -15.16 -12.40
N ALA A 420 13.11 -15.11 -12.49
CA ALA A 420 13.92 -14.63 -11.38
C ALA A 420 13.61 -13.17 -11.01
N MET A 421 13.39 -12.29 -11.99
CA MET A 421 13.00 -10.89 -11.72
C MET A 421 11.63 -10.78 -11.05
N VAL A 422 10.63 -11.56 -11.47
CA VAL A 422 9.32 -11.59 -10.79
C VAL A 422 9.48 -12.08 -9.36
N THR A 423 10.24 -13.16 -9.15
CA THR A 423 10.57 -13.67 -7.81
C THR A 423 11.26 -12.60 -6.97
N ALA A 424 12.20 -11.85 -7.54
CA ALA A 424 12.91 -10.77 -6.86
C ALA A 424 11.97 -9.61 -6.48
N VAL A 425 11.05 -9.21 -7.37
CA VAL A 425 10.01 -8.22 -7.08
C VAL A 425 9.09 -8.72 -5.97
N ALA A 426 8.61 -9.96 -6.04
CA ALA A 426 7.74 -10.54 -5.02
C ALA A 426 8.42 -10.62 -3.65
N TYR A 427 9.67 -11.09 -3.61
CA TYR A 427 10.49 -11.17 -2.41
C TYR A 427 10.73 -9.79 -1.80
N ARG A 428 11.06 -8.79 -2.64
CA ARG A 428 11.22 -7.39 -2.22
C ARG A 428 9.94 -6.84 -1.60
N LEU A 429 8.79 -7.00 -2.24
CA LEU A 429 7.51 -6.48 -1.74
C LEU A 429 7.14 -7.11 -0.38
N ALA A 430 7.39 -8.41 -0.22
CA ALA A 430 7.20 -9.12 1.05
C ALA A 430 8.13 -8.58 2.15
N ALA A 431 9.42 -8.39 1.85
CA ALA A 431 10.38 -7.82 2.79
C ALA A 431 10.00 -6.37 3.18
N GLN A 432 9.59 -5.55 2.22
CA GLN A 432 9.10 -4.19 2.48
C GLN A 432 7.83 -4.19 3.34
N GLN A 433 6.92 -5.15 3.14
CA GLN A 433 5.73 -5.27 3.99
C GLN A 433 6.08 -5.69 5.42
N ALA A 434 7.00 -6.63 5.59
CA ALA A 434 7.48 -7.05 6.91
C ALA A 434 8.17 -5.90 7.67
N GLU A 435 9.02 -5.12 6.99
CA GLU A 435 9.69 -3.96 7.60
C GLU A 435 8.69 -2.85 7.95
N ARG A 436 7.70 -2.56 7.07
CA ARG A 436 6.60 -1.63 7.38
C ARG A 436 5.88 -2.05 8.65
N GLN A 437 5.49 -3.32 8.75
CA GLN A 437 4.77 -3.85 9.90
C GLN A 437 5.61 -3.78 11.17
N ARG A 438 6.90 -4.14 11.10
CA ARG A 438 7.83 -4.07 12.23
C ARG A 438 7.91 -2.67 12.82
N ILE A 439 7.96 -1.62 11.99
CA ILE A 439 8.00 -0.23 12.46
C ILE A 439 6.64 0.16 13.07
N LEU A 440 5.53 -0.18 12.41
CA LEU A 440 4.19 0.13 12.93
C LEU A 440 3.90 -0.56 14.26
N ASP A 441 4.40 -1.78 14.46
CA ASP A 441 4.21 -2.53 15.70
C ASP A 441 4.90 -1.85 16.90
N THR A 442 5.98 -1.09 16.69
CA THR A 442 6.59 -0.28 17.77
C THR A 442 5.66 0.81 18.32
N LEU A 443 4.66 1.22 17.55
CA LEU A 443 3.65 2.21 17.94
C LEU A 443 2.37 1.56 18.49
N ARG A 444 2.26 0.23 18.50
CA ARG A 444 1.09 -0.48 19.02
C ARG A 444 1.32 -0.84 20.48
N LEU A 445 0.29 -0.61 21.31
CA LEU A 445 0.31 -0.96 22.73
C LEU A 445 -0.56 -2.18 23.00
N SER A 446 0.00 -3.15 23.71
CA SER A 446 -0.74 -4.29 24.23
C SER A 446 -1.59 -3.88 25.44
N ARG A 447 -2.58 -4.70 25.78
CA ARG A 447 -3.41 -4.50 26.97
C ARG A 447 -2.58 -4.49 28.26
N GLU A 448 -1.56 -5.34 28.35
CA GLU A 448 -0.66 -5.39 29.51
C GLU A 448 0.16 -4.11 29.66
N GLN A 449 0.67 -3.58 28.54
CA GLN A 449 1.37 -2.30 28.52
C GLN A 449 0.45 -1.15 28.97
N LEU A 450 -0.81 -1.15 28.54
CA LEU A 450 -1.79 -0.14 28.96
C LEU A 450 -2.14 -0.22 30.46
N LEU A 451 -2.22 -1.43 31.02
CA LEU A 451 -2.37 -1.61 32.47
C LEU A 451 -1.16 -1.09 33.24
N ASP A 452 0.06 -1.27 32.73
CA ASP A 452 1.27 -0.74 33.34
C ASP A 452 1.29 0.80 33.28
N VAL A 453 0.94 1.41 32.14
CA VAL A 453 0.79 2.88 32.02
C VAL A 453 -0.22 3.42 33.04
N LYS A 454 -1.39 2.77 33.17
CA LYS A 454 -2.40 3.12 34.17
C LYS A 454 -1.82 3.06 35.59
N LYS A 455 -1.10 1.98 35.91
CA LYS A 455 -0.48 1.79 37.23
C LYS A 455 0.54 2.90 37.54
N ARG A 456 1.46 3.17 36.60
CA ARG A 456 2.48 4.22 36.74
C ARG A 456 1.84 5.61 36.90
N MET A 457 0.76 5.90 36.18
CA MET A 457 -0.01 7.14 36.37
C MET A 457 -0.58 7.23 37.80
N SER A 458 -1.20 6.16 38.31
CA SER A 458 -1.72 6.13 39.68
C SER A 458 -0.63 6.38 40.74
N GLU A 459 0.57 5.84 40.54
CA GLU A 459 1.72 6.04 41.43
C GLU A 459 2.20 7.50 41.41
N GLU A 460 2.31 8.12 40.23
CA GLU A 460 2.68 9.53 40.10
C GLU A 460 1.62 10.47 40.68
N MET A 461 0.33 10.15 40.55
CA MET A 461 -0.74 10.91 41.20
C MET A 461 -0.58 10.93 42.73
N VAL A 462 -0.25 9.78 43.35
CA VAL A 462 -0.02 9.70 44.79
C VAL A 462 1.21 10.52 45.19
N ARG A 463 2.30 10.45 44.41
CA ARG A 463 3.50 11.25 44.66
C ARG A 463 3.24 12.75 44.53
N GLY A 464 2.45 13.18 43.55
CA GLY A 464 2.11 14.58 43.36
C GLY A 464 1.27 15.17 44.48
N LEU A 465 0.44 14.37 45.14
CA LEU A 465 -0.39 14.81 46.27
C LEU A 465 0.39 14.86 47.60
N SER A 466 1.50 14.12 47.71
CA SER A 466 2.28 14.05 48.94
C SER A 466 3.29 15.19 49.08
N LYS A 467 3.33 15.83 50.24
CA LYS A 467 4.25 16.93 50.55
C LYS A 467 5.72 16.51 50.48
N GLN A 468 6.03 15.24 50.73
CA GLN A 468 7.41 14.72 50.70
C GLN A 468 7.93 14.49 49.28
N THR A 469 7.05 14.14 48.34
CA THR A 469 7.45 13.70 46.99
C THR A 469 7.01 14.65 45.87
N HIS A 470 6.19 15.67 46.18
CA HIS A 470 5.67 16.67 45.25
C HIS A 470 6.73 17.37 44.39
N GLU A 471 7.90 17.70 44.96
CA GLU A 471 8.96 18.38 44.19
C GLU A 471 9.57 17.47 43.11
N GLN A 472 9.65 16.17 43.37
CA GLN A 472 10.35 15.18 42.53
C GLN A 472 9.45 14.53 41.48
N THR A 473 8.14 14.47 41.71
CA THR A 473 7.20 13.88 40.73
C THR A 473 7.09 14.71 39.45
N SER A 474 6.80 14.02 38.36
CA SER A 474 6.48 14.64 37.07
C SER A 474 5.05 15.19 37.02
N VAL A 475 4.09 14.54 37.70
CA VAL A 475 2.66 14.93 37.72
C VAL A 475 2.37 15.79 38.95
N LYS A 476 2.20 17.09 38.77
CA LYS A 476 2.22 18.04 39.91
C LYS A 476 0.99 18.04 40.80
N MET A 477 -0.18 17.59 40.34
CA MET A 477 -1.38 17.50 41.20
C MET A 477 -1.68 18.81 41.96
N LEU A 478 -1.72 19.91 41.23
CA LEU A 478 -1.83 21.27 41.76
C LEU A 478 -3.22 21.51 42.38
N PRO A 479 -3.29 21.93 43.67
CA PRO A 479 -4.54 22.34 44.30
C PRO A 479 -5.13 23.57 43.60
N THR A 480 -6.43 23.53 43.28
CA THR A 480 -7.10 24.63 42.57
C THR A 480 -7.88 25.57 43.50
N TYR A 481 -8.03 25.20 44.77
CA TYR A 481 -8.89 25.85 45.76
C TYR A 481 -10.40 25.85 45.43
N VAL A 482 -10.82 25.16 44.37
CA VAL A 482 -12.24 24.91 44.08
C VAL A 482 -12.71 23.72 44.91
N ARG A 483 -13.50 23.96 45.98
CA ARG A 483 -13.89 22.93 46.96
C ARG A 483 -15.20 22.19 46.65
N SER A 484 -16.00 22.71 45.72
CA SER A 484 -17.27 22.11 45.32
C SER A 484 -17.57 22.34 43.85
N THR A 485 -18.28 21.40 43.23
CA THR A 485 -18.95 21.61 41.94
C THR A 485 -20.15 22.56 42.12
N PRO A 486 -20.71 23.11 41.02
CA PRO A 486 -21.89 23.95 41.12
C PRO A 486 -23.07 23.17 41.70
N ASP A 487 -23.89 23.84 42.52
CA ASP A 487 -25.07 23.25 43.19
C ASP A 487 -26.40 23.86 42.71
N GLY A 488 -26.34 24.79 41.75
CA GLY A 488 -27.51 25.41 41.15
C GLY A 488 -27.98 26.69 41.86
N THR A 489 -27.31 27.10 42.95
CA THR A 489 -27.59 28.38 43.64
C THR A 489 -26.81 29.56 43.05
N GLU A 490 -25.91 29.30 42.09
CA GLU A 490 -25.10 30.33 41.45
C GLU A 490 -25.99 31.32 40.69
N HIS A 491 -25.73 32.61 40.89
CA HIS A 491 -26.40 33.69 40.17
C HIS A 491 -25.51 34.93 40.11
N GLY A 492 -25.70 35.74 39.08
CA GLY A 492 -24.99 37.00 38.87
C GLY A 492 -24.38 37.15 37.48
N ASP A 493 -23.78 38.31 37.25
CA ASP A 493 -23.12 38.67 36.00
C ASP A 493 -21.59 38.66 36.21
N PHE A 494 -20.89 37.87 35.40
CA PHE A 494 -19.47 37.61 35.55
C PHE A 494 -18.71 37.87 34.26
N LEU A 495 -17.50 38.42 34.37
CA LEU A 495 -16.55 38.49 33.27
C LEU A 495 -15.58 37.32 33.36
N ALA A 496 -15.33 36.65 32.24
CA ALA A 496 -14.33 35.59 32.12
C ALA A 496 -13.33 35.91 31.01
N LEU A 497 -12.07 35.54 31.25
CA LEU A 497 -10.96 35.71 30.32
C LEU A 497 -10.40 34.33 30.00
N ASP A 498 -10.45 33.94 28.73
CA ASP A 498 -9.99 32.63 28.28
C ASP A 498 -8.74 32.78 27.42
N LEU A 499 -7.61 32.31 27.97
CA LEU A 499 -6.27 32.45 27.39
C LEU A 499 -5.54 31.11 27.44
N GLY A 500 -5.40 30.43 26.30
CA GLY A 500 -4.72 29.13 26.22
C GLY A 500 -4.11 28.76 24.86
N GLY A 501 -4.19 29.65 23.87
CA GLY A 501 -3.69 29.44 22.51
C GLY A 501 -3.51 30.76 21.73
N SER A 502 -3.63 30.71 20.40
CA SER A 502 -3.51 31.90 19.52
C SER A 502 -4.73 32.83 19.53
N SER A 503 -5.81 32.40 20.20
CA SER A 503 -7.06 33.13 20.34
C SER A 503 -7.32 33.42 21.82
N PHE A 504 -7.57 34.69 22.13
CA PHE A 504 -7.97 35.16 23.45
C PHE A 504 -9.44 35.54 23.41
N ARG A 505 -10.24 35.08 24.38
CA ARG A 505 -11.66 35.40 24.43
C ARG A 505 -11.98 36.16 25.70
N VAL A 506 -12.76 37.22 25.56
CA VAL A 506 -13.38 37.94 26.67
C VAL A 506 -14.86 37.60 26.66
N LEU A 507 -15.39 37.15 27.79
CA LEU A 507 -16.76 36.70 27.93
C LEU A 507 -17.49 37.48 29.03
N LEU A 508 -18.75 37.81 28.78
CA LEU A 508 -19.73 38.17 29.79
C LEU A 508 -20.69 36.97 29.94
N VAL A 509 -20.81 36.46 31.17
CA VAL A 509 -21.62 35.29 31.51
C VAL A 509 -22.63 35.70 32.56
N GLN A 510 -23.91 35.61 32.20
CA GLN A 510 -25.03 35.95 33.08
C GLN A 510 -25.69 34.65 33.55
N VAL A 511 -25.58 34.38 34.85
CA VAL A 511 -26.13 33.17 35.49
C VAL A 511 -27.40 33.57 36.23
N GLN A 512 -28.53 32.97 35.86
CA GLN A 512 -29.83 33.25 36.51
C GLN A 512 -30.23 32.09 37.43
N SER A 513 -30.65 32.42 38.67
CA SER A 513 -31.27 31.44 39.58
C SER A 513 -32.79 31.36 39.33
N GLY A 514 -33.32 30.14 39.13
CA GLY A 514 -34.75 29.91 38.90
C GLY A 514 -35.09 28.45 38.56
N LYS A 515 -36.39 28.13 38.39
CA LYS A 515 -36.89 26.76 38.07
C LYS A 515 -36.35 26.17 36.75
N ARG A 516 -35.72 27.00 35.90
CA ARG A 516 -34.95 26.58 34.73
C ARG A 516 -33.58 27.25 34.82
N HIS A 517 -32.52 26.47 34.98
CA HIS A 517 -31.14 26.93 34.90
C HIS A 517 -30.92 27.59 33.54
N LYS A 518 -30.62 28.89 33.52
CA LYS A 518 -30.34 29.65 32.29
C LYS A 518 -29.01 30.40 32.45
N VAL A 519 -28.11 30.17 31.51
CA VAL A 519 -26.83 30.86 31.39
C VAL A 519 -26.79 31.53 30.03
N ASP A 520 -26.82 32.87 30.02
CA ASP A 520 -26.67 33.67 28.80
C ASP A 520 -25.20 34.12 28.68
N MET A 521 -24.60 33.96 27.50
CA MET A 521 -23.19 34.23 27.28
C MET A 521 -22.99 35.12 26.06
N HIS A 522 -22.17 36.16 26.23
CA HIS A 522 -21.68 37.00 25.15
C HIS A 522 -20.15 36.94 25.16
N HIS A 523 -19.53 36.76 23.99
CA HIS A 523 -18.08 36.74 23.90
C HIS A 523 -17.56 37.50 22.68
N LYS A 524 -16.30 37.91 22.78
CA LYS A 524 -15.54 38.46 21.65
C LYS A 524 -14.15 37.84 21.62
N ILE A 525 -13.76 37.42 20.42
CA ILE A 525 -12.46 36.79 20.16
C ILE A 525 -11.47 37.86 19.70
N TYR A 526 -10.26 37.79 20.23
CA TYR A 526 -9.12 38.63 19.88
C TYR A 526 -7.96 37.71 19.48
N SER A 527 -7.29 38.04 18.38
CA SER A 527 -6.06 37.35 17.99
C SER A 527 -4.87 37.90 18.76
N ILE A 528 -4.01 37.03 19.27
CA ILE A 528 -2.72 37.43 19.87
C ILE A 528 -1.61 37.20 18.83
N PRO A 529 -0.96 38.25 18.33
CA PRO A 529 0.20 38.12 17.44
C PRO A 529 1.33 37.29 18.08
N GLN A 530 2.04 36.52 17.28
CA GLN A 530 3.13 35.66 17.76
C GLN A 530 4.26 36.46 18.44
N GLU A 531 4.51 37.67 17.96
CA GLU A 531 5.44 38.64 18.57
C GLU A 531 5.07 38.97 20.01
N ILE A 532 3.77 39.05 20.33
CA ILE A 532 3.27 39.28 21.69
C ILE A 532 3.34 38.00 22.52
N MET A 533 3.01 36.84 21.95
CA MET A 533 3.12 35.54 22.64
C MET A 533 4.55 35.21 23.10
N GLN A 534 5.55 35.78 22.42
CA GLN A 534 6.99 35.58 22.67
C GLN A 534 7.69 36.86 23.16
N GLY A 535 6.95 37.94 23.41
CA GLY A 535 7.46 39.26 23.80
C GLY A 535 7.77 39.39 25.29
N THR A 536 7.74 40.61 25.82
CA THR A 536 7.97 40.90 27.25
C THR A 536 6.65 41.04 28.01
N GLY A 537 6.47 40.24 29.06
CA GLY A 537 5.55 40.55 30.17
C GLY A 537 6.28 41.40 31.20
N GLU A 538 5.89 42.67 31.35
CA GLU A 538 6.63 43.59 32.21
C GLU A 538 6.48 43.27 33.71
N GLU A 539 7.62 43.42 34.41
CA GLU A 539 7.93 42.86 35.73
C GLU A 539 7.15 43.46 36.92
N VAL A 540 6.73 42.59 37.83
CA VAL A 540 6.66 42.81 39.28
C VAL A 540 7.48 41.66 39.92
N LYS A 541 7.80 41.61 41.22
CA LYS A 541 8.53 40.48 41.84
C LYS A 541 7.67 39.80 42.92
N HIS A 542 7.24 38.55 42.72
CA HIS A 542 7.22 37.44 43.70
C HIS A 542 6.52 36.14 43.21
N TYR A 543 7.16 34.99 43.54
CA TYR A 543 6.76 33.55 43.58
C TYR A 543 5.79 32.92 42.55
N LEU A 544 6.30 31.97 41.73
CA LEU A 544 5.88 30.55 41.57
C LEU A 544 6.61 29.88 40.38
N GLY A 545 7.28 28.75 40.61
CA GLY A 545 8.15 28.04 39.64
C GLY A 545 7.42 27.28 38.50
N LEU A 546 6.47 27.91 37.82
CA LEU A 546 5.74 27.35 36.67
C LEU A 546 6.38 27.76 35.34
N LYS A 547 6.46 26.84 34.38
CA LYS A 547 7.05 27.09 33.04
C LYS A 547 5.97 27.22 31.97
N TRP A 548 6.28 27.98 30.92
CA TRP A 548 5.42 28.08 29.74
C TRP A 548 5.26 26.74 28.99
N THR A 549 4.08 26.52 28.44
CA THR A 549 3.74 25.39 27.55
C THR A 549 3.02 25.91 26.29
N LYS A 550 2.68 25.02 25.34
CA LYS A 550 1.81 25.32 24.18
C LYS A 550 2.26 26.50 23.29
N GLY A 551 3.56 26.83 23.28
CA GLY A 551 4.17 27.82 22.38
C GLY A 551 4.33 29.25 22.93
N PHE A 552 3.84 29.56 24.14
CA PHE A 552 4.10 30.84 24.80
C PHE A 552 5.53 30.94 25.32
N LYS A 553 6.13 32.14 25.27
CA LYS A 553 7.49 32.41 25.78
C LYS A 553 7.68 33.80 26.38
N ALA A 554 6.59 34.49 26.76
CA ALA A 554 6.70 35.87 27.21
C ALA A 554 7.64 36.00 28.43
N SER A 555 8.70 36.81 28.31
CA SER A 555 9.72 36.99 29.35
C SER A 555 9.18 37.82 30.50
N GLY A 556 9.62 37.60 31.74
CA GLY A 556 9.15 38.34 32.92
C GLY A 556 7.82 37.86 33.51
N CYS A 557 7.17 36.86 32.90
CA CYS A 557 5.95 36.23 33.44
C CYS A 557 6.23 35.03 34.37
N VAL A 558 7.23 34.20 34.04
CA VAL A 558 7.57 33.00 34.83
C VAL A 558 8.07 33.42 36.21
N GLY A 559 7.50 32.83 37.27
CA GLY A 559 7.84 33.22 38.65
C GLY A 559 6.97 34.33 39.24
N GLN A 560 5.98 34.85 38.50
CA GLN A 560 5.10 35.94 38.94
C GLN A 560 3.67 35.51 39.14
N ASP A 561 2.98 36.18 40.05
CA ASP A 561 1.52 36.13 40.14
C ASP A 561 0.87 36.83 38.94
N VAL A 562 0.20 36.04 38.11
CA VAL A 562 -0.52 36.50 36.91
C VAL A 562 -1.63 37.50 37.26
N ILE A 563 -2.28 37.38 38.42
CA ILE A 563 -3.29 38.35 38.86
C ILE A 563 -2.65 39.71 39.11
N THR A 564 -1.47 39.73 39.74
CA THR A 564 -0.72 40.96 39.97
C THR A 564 -0.30 41.62 38.66
N LEU A 565 0.15 40.83 37.67
CA LEU A 565 0.44 41.34 36.32
C LEU A 565 -0.80 41.92 35.63
N LEU A 566 -1.96 41.26 35.75
CA LEU A 566 -3.21 41.75 35.17
C LEU A 566 -3.69 43.03 35.86
N LYS A 567 -3.64 43.08 37.20
CA LYS A 567 -3.98 44.28 37.99
C LYS A 567 -3.09 45.46 37.61
N ALA A 568 -1.79 45.23 37.41
CA ALA A 568 -0.87 46.26 36.94
C ALA A 568 -1.25 46.74 35.53
N ALA A 569 -1.62 45.84 34.62
CA ALA A 569 -2.05 46.19 33.27
C ALA A 569 -3.36 47.02 33.26
N VAL A 570 -4.35 46.65 34.08
CA VAL A 570 -5.61 47.42 34.23
C VAL A 570 -5.33 48.80 34.82
N ARG A 571 -4.50 48.89 35.87
CA ARG A 571 -4.11 50.18 36.47
C ARG A 571 -3.39 51.10 35.50
N ARG A 572 -2.56 50.57 34.59
CA ARG A 572 -1.89 51.36 33.55
C ARG A 572 -2.86 51.97 32.54
N ARG A 573 -3.97 51.29 32.23
CA ARG A 573 -5.00 51.77 31.32
C ARG A 573 -5.82 52.92 31.91
N GLN A 574 -6.06 52.94 33.23
CA GLN A 574 -6.89 53.94 33.94
C GLN A 574 -8.35 54.10 33.43
N ASP A 575 -8.81 53.25 32.51
CA ASP A 575 -10.12 53.36 31.86
C ASP A 575 -11.25 52.68 32.66
N PHE A 576 -10.95 51.65 33.45
CA PHE A 576 -11.93 50.82 34.17
C PHE A 576 -11.28 50.08 35.36
N ASP A 577 -12.09 49.53 36.26
CA ASP A 577 -11.64 48.68 37.36
C ASP A 577 -12.29 47.29 37.30
N LEU A 578 -11.57 46.26 37.74
CA LEU A 578 -12.03 44.86 37.72
C LEU A 578 -11.68 44.16 39.04
N ASN A 579 -12.67 43.45 39.59
CA ASN A 579 -12.46 42.56 40.72
C ASN A 579 -12.01 41.17 40.25
N PHE A 580 -10.71 40.89 40.37
CA PHE A 580 -10.16 39.57 40.07
C PHE A 580 -10.41 38.59 41.21
N VAL A 581 -11.30 37.62 40.99
CA VAL A 581 -11.76 36.66 42.01
C VAL A 581 -10.99 35.35 41.93
N ALA A 582 -10.74 34.82 40.73
CA ALA A 582 -10.14 33.50 40.54
C ALA A 582 -9.25 33.44 39.29
N VAL A 583 -8.26 32.55 39.33
CA VAL A 583 -7.50 32.07 38.17
C VAL A 583 -7.80 30.59 38.02
N VAL A 584 -8.17 30.18 36.81
CA VAL A 584 -8.78 28.87 36.55
C VAL A 584 -8.04 28.18 35.41
N ASN A 585 -7.77 26.89 35.56
CA ASN A 585 -7.28 26.04 34.47
C ASN A 585 -8.44 25.59 33.57
N ASP A 586 -8.21 25.47 32.27
CA ASP A 586 -9.22 25.10 31.26
C ASP A 586 -9.91 23.76 31.58
N THR A 587 -9.17 22.78 32.09
CA THR A 587 -9.72 21.49 32.56
C THR A 587 -10.75 21.67 33.68
N VAL A 588 -10.43 22.50 34.66
CA VAL A 588 -11.29 22.78 35.83
C VAL A 588 -12.53 23.53 35.39
N GLY A 589 -12.39 24.53 34.53
CA GLY A 589 -13.53 25.21 33.91
C GLY A 589 -14.45 24.23 33.18
N THR A 590 -13.88 23.33 32.38
CA THR A 590 -14.63 22.31 31.64
C THR A 590 -15.39 21.38 32.57
N MET A 591 -14.75 20.90 33.64
CA MET A 591 -15.39 20.09 34.68
C MET A 591 -16.57 20.83 35.32
N MET A 592 -16.38 22.11 35.67
CA MET A 592 -17.40 22.92 36.34
C MET A 592 -18.59 23.24 35.42
N THR A 593 -18.32 23.49 34.13
CA THR A 593 -19.38 23.68 33.12
C THR A 593 -20.27 22.45 33.01
N CYS A 594 -19.67 21.27 32.92
CA CYS A 594 -20.41 20.02 32.86
C CYS A 594 -21.06 19.69 34.21
N GLY A 595 -20.40 19.98 35.33
CA GLY A 595 -20.92 19.85 36.70
C GLY A 595 -22.19 20.63 36.98
N TYR A 596 -22.36 21.78 36.31
CA TYR A 596 -23.59 22.57 36.37
C TYR A 596 -24.80 21.87 35.73
N GLU A 597 -24.57 20.98 34.75
CA GLU A 597 -25.63 20.26 34.04
C GLU A 597 -25.80 18.83 34.56
N ASP A 598 -24.70 18.17 34.95
CA ASP A 598 -24.67 16.85 35.54
C ASP A 598 -23.91 16.87 36.87
N PRO A 599 -24.62 16.74 38.02
CA PRO A 599 -24.00 16.70 39.35
C PRO A 599 -23.00 15.56 39.56
N LYS A 600 -22.99 14.53 38.69
CA LYS A 600 -22.01 13.43 38.72
C LYS A 600 -20.69 13.80 38.04
N CYS A 601 -20.58 14.98 37.42
CA CYS A 601 -19.37 15.40 36.75
C CYS A 601 -18.33 15.89 37.76
N GLU A 602 -17.32 15.06 37.98
CA GLU A 602 -16.24 15.30 38.95
C GLU A 602 -14.85 15.14 38.32
N VAL A 603 -14.79 15.03 37.00
CA VAL A 603 -13.55 14.94 36.22
C VAL A 603 -13.66 15.87 35.01
N GLY A 604 -12.61 16.66 34.77
CA GLY A 604 -12.43 17.45 33.56
C GLY A 604 -11.31 16.89 32.70
N LEU A 605 -11.50 16.86 31.39
CA LEU A 605 -10.53 16.37 30.42
C LEU A 605 -10.42 17.34 29.25
N ILE A 606 -9.20 17.69 28.88
CA ILE A 606 -8.89 18.44 27.67
C ILE A 606 -8.05 17.56 26.74
N VAL A 607 -8.48 17.39 25.50
CA VAL A 607 -7.69 16.74 24.43
C VAL A 607 -7.81 17.54 23.14
N GLY A 608 -6.95 18.54 23.00
CA GLY A 608 -6.92 19.50 21.88
C GLY A 608 -5.50 19.76 21.43
N THR A 609 -5.06 21.03 21.45
CA THR A 609 -3.66 21.40 21.20
C THR A 609 -2.72 20.77 22.23
N GLY A 610 -3.13 20.79 23.50
CA GLY A 610 -2.48 20.02 24.58
C GLY A 610 -3.42 18.94 25.14
N THR A 611 -2.97 18.25 26.18
CA THR A 611 -3.82 17.35 26.96
C THR A 611 -3.61 17.53 28.46
N ASN A 612 -4.71 17.61 29.20
CA ASN A 612 -4.67 17.72 30.65
C ASN A 612 -5.95 17.14 31.28
N ALA A 613 -5.91 16.80 32.56
CA ALA A 613 -7.07 16.40 33.33
C ALA A 613 -7.09 17.01 34.74
N CYS A 614 -8.29 17.13 35.30
CA CYS A 614 -8.51 17.51 36.69
C CYS A 614 -9.61 16.63 37.29
N TYR A 615 -9.66 16.51 38.61
CA TYR A 615 -10.75 15.80 39.28
C TYR A 615 -10.94 16.26 40.73
N MET A 616 -12.10 15.93 41.32
CA MET A 616 -12.37 16.16 42.74
C MET A 616 -11.66 15.12 43.62
N GLU A 617 -10.66 15.55 44.39
CA GLU A 617 -9.92 14.76 45.35
C GLU A 617 -10.40 15.03 46.79
N GLU A 618 -10.27 14.05 47.67
CA GLU A 618 -10.59 14.17 49.09
C GLU A 618 -9.51 14.99 49.80
N MET A 619 -9.88 15.97 50.63
CA MET A 619 -8.92 16.89 51.28
C MET A 619 -7.87 16.14 52.11
N GLN A 620 -8.25 15.05 52.79
CA GLN A 620 -7.34 14.18 53.54
C GLN A 620 -6.17 13.61 52.71
N ASN A 621 -6.31 13.54 51.38
CA ASN A 621 -5.27 13.03 50.49
C ASN A 621 -4.34 14.15 49.98
N ILE A 622 -4.67 15.42 50.19
CA ILE A 622 -3.93 16.58 49.65
C ILE A 622 -3.03 17.14 50.75
N GLU A 623 -1.82 16.58 50.91
CA GLU A 623 -0.87 17.00 51.95
C GLU A 623 -0.30 18.42 51.73
N LEU A 624 -0.57 19.01 50.58
CA LEU A 624 -0.09 20.34 50.17
C LEU A 624 -0.92 21.50 50.74
N VAL A 625 -2.15 21.23 51.20
CA VAL A 625 -3.08 22.24 51.72
C VAL A 625 -3.49 21.85 53.13
N GLU A 626 -3.54 22.81 54.05
CA GLU A 626 -4.02 22.54 55.40
C GLU A 626 -5.54 22.28 55.42
N GLY A 627 -5.94 21.27 56.19
CA GLY A 627 -7.34 20.83 56.36
C GLY A 627 -7.60 19.44 55.77
N ASP A 628 -8.40 18.64 56.46
CA ASP A 628 -8.73 17.26 56.12
C ASP A 628 -10.22 17.07 55.73
N VAL A 629 -11.04 18.09 55.95
CA VAL A 629 -12.50 18.04 55.73
C VAL A 629 -12.88 18.52 54.33
N GLY A 630 -13.66 17.70 53.63
CA GLY A 630 -14.28 18.04 52.34
C GLY A 630 -13.44 17.59 51.16
N ARG A 631 -13.62 18.27 50.03
CA ARG A 631 -12.98 17.92 48.75
C ARG A 631 -12.37 19.16 48.12
N MET A 632 -11.44 18.95 47.19
CA MET A 632 -10.89 20.01 46.36
C MET A 632 -10.60 19.48 44.96
N CYS A 633 -10.88 20.28 43.95
CA CYS A 633 -10.45 19.97 42.60
C CYS A 633 -8.93 20.08 42.49
N VAL A 634 -8.31 19.06 41.92
CA VAL A 634 -6.87 19.00 41.67
C VAL A 634 -6.63 19.05 40.17
N ASN A 635 -5.80 19.99 39.74
CA ASN A 635 -5.30 20.05 38.37
C ASN A 635 -4.06 19.16 38.25
N MET A 636 -4.12 18.09 37.46
CA MET A 636 -3.05 17.10 37.45
C MET A 636 -1.76 17.63 36.81
N GLU A 637 -1.87 18.51 35.81
CA GLU A 637 -0.78 18.82 34.87
C GLU A 637 -0.16 17.52 34.31
N TRP A 638 -1.02 16.57 33.93
CA TRP A 638 -0.60 15.19 33.59
C TRP A 638 0.24 15.11 32.31
N GLY A 639 0.35 16.21 31.56
CA GLY A 639 1.09 16.25 30.31
C GLY A 639 2.57 15.99 30.52
N ALA A 640 3.07 16.32 31.71
CA ALA A 640 4.44 16.08 32.16
C ALA A 640 4.71 14.62 32.57
N PHE A 641 3.71 13.74 32.64
CA PHE A 641 3.93 12.33 32.95
C PHE A 641 4.98 11.72 31.99
N GLY A 642 5.98 11.02 32.55
CA GLY A 642 7.12 10.49 31.80
C GLY A 642 8.32 11.44 31.70
N ASP A 643 8.23 12.69 32.17
CA ASP A 643 9.35 13.65 32.17
C ASP A 643 10.55 13.21 33.03
N ASN A 644 10.37 12.28 33.98
CA ASN A 644 11.47 11.68 34.75
C ASN A 644 11.86 10.28 34.22
N GLY A 645 11.36 9.88 33.05
CA GLY A 645 11.66 8.59 32.42
C GLY A 645 10.65 7.48 32.72
N GLU A 646 9.55 7.77 33.41
CA GLU A 646 8.52 6.77 33.78
C GLU A 646 7.86 6.12 32.55
N LEU A 647 7.97 6.75 31.37
CA LEU A 647 7.40 6.28 30.11
C LEU A 647 8.44 5.95 29.04
N ASP A 648 9.73 5.90 29.37
CA ASP A 648 10.79 5.69 28.37
C ASP A 648 10.62 4.37 27.61
N ASP A 649 10.13 3.31 28.28
CA ASP A 649 9.86 1.99 27.67
C ASP A 649 8.74 2.01 26.60
N PHE A 650 7.88 3.03 26.63
CA PHE A 650 6.76 3.21 25.69
C PHE A 650 7.04 4.28 24.64
N CYS A 651 8.13 5.03 24.80
CA CYS A 651 8.56 6.04 23.85
C CYS A 651 9.28 5.37 22.67
N THR A 652 8.86 5.70 21.46
CA THR A 652 9.55 5.25 20.24
C THR A 652 10.63 6.24 19.84
N GLN A 653 11.48 5.84 18.89
CA GLN A 653 12.43 6.77 18.25
C GLN A 653 11.73 8.02 17.69
N PHE A 654 10.49 7.91 17.23
CA PHE A 654 9.72 9.03 16.68
C PHE A 654 9.31 10.01 17.77
N ASP A 655 8.94 9.51 18.95
CA ASP A 655 8.59 10.33 20.11
C ASP A 655 9.80 11.13 20.60
N HIS A 656 10.98 10.50 20.67
CA HIS A 656 12.23 11.19 21.00
C HIS A 656 12.62 12.26 19.98
N ILE A 657 12.44 12.01 18.67
CA ILE A 657 12.67 13.02 17.63
C ILE A 657 11.73 14.21 17.84
N VAL A 658 10.44 13.96 18.07
CA VAL A 658 9.46 15.03 18.32
C VAL A 658 9.80 15.81 19.59
N ASP A 659 10.19 15.13 20.68
CA ASP A 659 10.60 15.76 21.93
C ASP A 659 11.83 16.66 21.76
N ASN A 660 12.91 16.12 21.20
CA ASN A 660 14.17 16.84 20.96
C ASN A 660 13.99 18.05 20.03
N CYS A 661 13.07 17.95 19.08
CA CYS A 661 12.77 19.01 18.12
C CYS A 661 11.74 20.03 18.61
N SER A 662 11.11 19.78 19.77
CA SER A 662 10.05 20.63 20.32
C SER A 662 10.59 21.91 20.95
N ASN A 663 9.68 22.82 21.32
CA ASN A 663 10.03 24.04 22.04
C ASN A 663 10.44 23.80 23.51
N ASN A 664 10.18 22.61 24.03
CA ASN A 664 10.38 22.21 25.42
C ASN A 664 10.92 20.77 25.51
N PRO A 665 12.15 20.50 25.04
CA PRO A 665 12.73 19.15 25.09
C PRO A 665 12.81 18.59 26.51
N GLY A 666 12.54 17.29 26.66
CA GLY A 666 12.52 16.59 27.95
C GLY A 666 11.35 16.98 28.86
N LYS A 667 10.35 17.70 28.32
CA LYS A 667 9.15 18.13 29.04
C LYS A 667 7.87 17.80 28.30
N GLN A 668 6.77 17.64 29.04
CA GLN A 668 5.46 17.33 28.47
C GLN A 668 5.47 16.04 27.62
N ARG A 669 6.23 15.02 28.05
CA ARG A 669 6.43 13.80 27.24
C ARG A 669 5.14 13.03 26.97
N TYR A 670 4.28 12.86 27.97
CA TYR A 670 2.97 12.23 27.77
C TYR A 670 2.06 13.08 26.86
N GLU A 671 2.05 14.40 27.02
CA GLU A 671 1.27 15.29 26.16
C GLU A 671 1.71 15.23 24.68
N LYS A 672 3.01 15.03 24.43
CA LYS A 672 3.57 14.85 23.08
C LYS A 672 3.12 13.57 22.39
N MET A 673 2.78 12.53 23.15
CA MET A 673 2.27 11.27 22.60
C MET A 673 0.75 11.28 22.36
N VAL A 674 0.02 12.27 22.89
CA VAL A 674 -1.46 12.26 22.93
C VAL A 674 -2.10 13.44 22.18
N SER A 675 -1.54 14.64 22.30
CA SER A 675 -2.25 15.86 21.88
C SER A 675 -2.07 16.23 20.41
N GLY A 676 -3.05 16.96 19.87
CA GLY A 676 -3.16 17.28 18.45
C GLY A 676 -2.02 18.14 17.90
N MET A 677 -1.28 18.85 18.76
CA MET A 677 -0.09 19.61 18.37
C MET A 677 1.07 18.71 17.91
N TYR A 678 1.16 17.47 18.42
CA TYR A 678 2.33 16.61 18.24
C TYR A 678 2.04 15.34 17.41
N LEU A 679 0.79 14.84 17.40
CA LEU A 679 0.45 13.62 16.63
C LEU A 679 0.84 13.73 15.15
N GLY A 680 0.63 14.90 14.55
CA GLY A 680 1.04 15.17 13.17
C GLY A 680 2.54 15.09 12.93
N GLU A 681 3.35 15.51 13.91
CA GLU A 681 4.80 15.39 13.82
C GLU A 681 5.28 13.95 14.00
N ILE A 682 4.61 13.15 14.84
CA ILE A 682 4.90 11.71 14.94
C ILE A 682 4.62 11.05 13.58
N VAL A 683 3.44 11.29 13.00
CA VAL A 683 3.08 10.82 11.65
C VAL A 683 4.14 11.26 10.64
N ARG A 684 4.49 12.55 10.60
CA ARG A 684 5.48 13.09 9.66
C ARG A 684 6.83 12.37 9.76
N ASN A 685 7.33 12.12 10.97
CA ASN A 685 8.62 11.44 11.17
C ASN A 685 8.56 9.95 10.80
N VAL A 686 7.44 9.26 11.03
CA VAL A 686 7.24 7.88 10.54
C VAL A 686 7.25 7.85 9.01
N LEU A 687 6.54 8.77 8.35
CA LEU A 687 6.53 8.87 6.89
C LEU A 687 7.92 9.21 6.34
N MET A 688 8.71 10.04 7.03
CA MET A 688 10.10 10.30 6.66
C MET A 688 10.98 9.06 6.76
N ASP A 689 10.86 8.26 7.83
CA ASP A 689 11.62 7.00 7.97
C ASP A 689 11.23 5.99 6.89
N PHE A 690 9.93 5.83 6.62
CA PHE A 690 9.45 4.98 5.53
C PHE A 690 10.00 5.43 4.18
N THR A 691 10.00 6.74 3.93
CA THR A 691 10.55 7.29 2.69
C THR A 691 12.07 7.07 2.63
N ALA A 692 12.82 7.31 3.69
CA ALA A 692 14.26 7.09 3.72
C ALA A 692 14.64 5.62 3.47
N LYS A 693 13.81 4.69 3.94
CA LYS A 693 13.96 3.24 3.72
C LYS A 693 13.41 2.74 2.37
N GLY A 694 12.89 3.62 1.52
CA GLY A 694 12.30 3.25 0.22
C GLY A 694 10.94 2.53 0.31
N LEU A 695 10.29 2.56 1.47
CA LEU A 695 9.00 1.90 1.73
C LEU A 695 7.79 2.76 1.32
N LEU A 696 8.01 4.05 1.05
CA LEU A 696 6.99 5.04 0.73
C LEU A 696 7.54 6.07 -0.26
N PHE A 697 6.68 6.61 -1.13
CA PHE A 697 7.01 7.68 -2.08
C PHE A 697 8.23 7.39 -2.97
N ARG A 698 8.47 6.10 -3.29
CA ARG A 698 9.62 5.64 -4.08
C ARG A 698 10.98 6.10 -3.55
N GLY A 699 11.10 6.26 -2.24
CA GLY A 699 12.35 6.71 -1.62
C GLY A 699 12.62 8.22 -1.71
N LYS A 700 11.71 9.01 -2.30
CA LYS A 700 11.96 10.43 -2.59
C LYS A 700 11.39 11.32 -1.50
N LEU A 701 12.26 11.80 -0.61
CA LEU A 701 11.93 12.81 0.39
C LEU A 701 11.64 14.16 -0.27
N SER A 702 10.39 14.65 -0.18
CA SER A 702 10.01 15.98 -0.64
C SER A 702 10.35 17.06 0.39
N GLU A 703 10.63 18.28 -0.05
CA GLU A 703 10.85 19.43 0.86
C GLU A 703 9.62 19.73 1.73
N ARG A 704 8.42 19.45 1.19
CA ARG A 704 7.17 19.56 1.95
C ARG A 704 7.12 18.57 3.11
N LEU A 705 7.52 17.31 2.92
CA LEU A 705 7.55 16.32 4.01
C LEU A 705 8.55 16.67 5.13
N LYS A 706 9.61 17.42 4.79
CA LYS A 706 10.58 17.96 5.76
C LYS A 706 10.03 19.15 6.56
N THR A 707 8.95 19.78 6.10
CA THR A 707 8.36 20.94 6.76
C THR A 707 7.59 20.54 8.01
N ARG A 708 8.03 21.01 9.18
CA ARG A 708 7.36 20.76 10.46
C ARG A 708 5.96 21.38 10.50
N GLY A 709 5.02 20.69 11.14
CA GLY A 709 3.64 21.15 11.29
C GLY A 709 2.78 20.98 10.05
N ILE A 710 3.27 20.34 8.98
CA ILE A 710 2.51 20.15 7.74
C ILE A 710 1.28 19.24 7.94
N PHE A 711 1.34 18.31 8.90
CA PHE A 711 0.24 17.44 9.28
C PHE A 711 -0.54 18.02 10.46
N GLU A 712 -1.33 19.06 10.23
CA GLU A 712 -2.25 19.57 11.25
C GLU A 712 -3.31 18.51 11.65
N THR A 713 -3.84 18.60 12.87
CA THR A 713 -4.88 17.69 13.41
C THR A 713 -6.10 17.56 12.48
N LYS A 714 -6.44 18.63 11.75
CA LYS A 714 -7.54 18.63 10.77
C LYS A 714 -7.29 17.62 9.64
N PHE A 715 -6.04 17.47 9.20
CA PHE A 715 -5.69 16.56 8.11
C PHE A 715 -5.71 15.11 8.59
N LEU A 716 -5.21 14.82 9.79
CA LEU A 716 -5.32 13.48 10.40
C LEU A 716 -6.80 13.06 10.47
N SER A 717 -7.64 13.96 11.00
CA SER A 717 -9.08 13.73 11.14
C SER A 717 -9.79 13.58 9.79
N GLN A 718 -9.30 14.23 8.72
CA GLN A 718 -9.83 14.04 7.37
C GLN A 718 -9.39 12.68 6.82
N ILE A 719 -8.10 12.35 6.83
CA ILE A 719 -7.54 11.11 6.27
C ILE A 719 -8.22 9.86 6.86
N GLU A 720 -8.59 9.88 8.14
CA GLU A 720 -9.18 8.74 8.85
C GLU A 720 -10.69 8.59 8.73
N ARG A 721 -11.43 9.45 8.01
CA ARG A 721 -12.89 9.28 7.90
C ARG A 721 -13.25 7.98 7.15
N ASP A 722 -14.25 7.26 7.66
CA ASP A 722 -14.62 5.93 7.15
C ASP A 722 -15.18 5.94 5.73
N ARG A 723 -15.92 7.00 5.35
CA ARG A 723 -16.57 7.12 4.04
C ARG A 723 -15.72 7.85 3.00
N LEU A 724 -14.43 8.00 3.27
CA LEU A 724 -13.54 8.79 2.43
C LEU A 724 -12.91 7.88 1.36
N ALA A 725 -13.23 8.14 0.10
CA ALA A 725 -12.66 7.38 -1.02
C ALA A 725 -11.15 7.61 -1.10
N MET A 726 -10.37 6.59 -1.46
CA MET A 726 -8.90 6.68 -1.53
C MET A 726 -8.41 7.81 -2.45
N ARG A 727 -9.18 8.15 -3.49
CA ARG A 727 -8.91 9.31 -4.36
C ARG A 727 -8.89 10.65 -3.62
N GLN A 728 -9.75 10.81 -2.63
CA GLN A 728 -9.81 12.03 -1.84
C GLN A 728 -8.68 12.07 -0.79
N VAL A 729 -8.28 10.92 -0.20
CA VAL A 729 -7.05 10.85 0.63
C VAL A 729 -5.84 11.28 -0.20
N ARG A 730 -5.73 10.76 -1.43
CA ARG A 730 -4.69 11.18 -2.37
C ARG A 730 -4.75 12.67 -2.70
N SER A 731 -5.94 13.23 -2.88
CA SER A 731 -6.12 14.68 -3.11
C SER A 731 -5.62 15.51 -1.92
N ILE A 732 -5.86 15.06 -0.68
CA ILE A 732 -5.31 15.69 0.53
C ILE A 732 -3.78 15.62 0.50
N LEU A 733 -3.18 14.46 0.21
CA LEU A 733 -1.72 14.32 0.13
C LEU A 733 -1.11 15.20 -0.98
N GLN A 734 -1.77 15.30 -2.13
CA GLN A 734 -1.37 16.20 -3.21
C GLN A 734 -1.47 17.67 -2.80
N HIS A 735 -2.51 18.05 -2.04
CA HIS A 735 -2.64 19.41 -1.48
C HIS A 735 -1.53 19.73 -0.47
N LEU A 736 -1.06 18.73 0.28
CA LEU A 736 0.12 18.82 1.15
C LEU A 736 1.45 18.83 0.35
N GLY A 737 1.39 18.80 -0.99
CA GLY A 737 2.55 18.84 -1.87
C GLY A 737 3.26 17.49 -2.04
N LEU A 738 2.62 16.38 -1.65
CA LEU A 738 3.07 15.01 -1.87
C LEU A 738 2.53 14.47 -3.20
N THR A 739 2.89 15.15 -4.29
CA THR A 739 2.28 14.96 -5.63
C THR A 739 2.61 13.63 -6.30
N SER A 740 3.70 12.97 -5.87
CA SER A 740 4.12 11.65 -6.33
C SER A 740 3.41 10.49 -5.63
N SER A 741 2.45 10.77 -4.73
CA SER A 741 1.71 9.75 -3.98
C SER A 741 0.89 8.83 -4.89
N THR A 742 1.12 7.53 -4.73
CA THR A 742 0.29 6.45 -5.29
C THR A 742 -0.91 6.17 -4.37
N CYS A 743 -1.81 5.30 -4.81
CA CYS A 743 -2.87 4.85 -3.90
C CYS A 743 -2.32 3.96 -2.78
N ASP A 744 -1.35 3.08 -3.07
CA ASP A 744 -0.63 2.31 -2.04
C ASP A 744 0.04 3.22 -1.00
N ASP A 745 0.64 4.34 -1.44
CA ASP A 745 1.18 5.36 -0.52
C ASP A 745 0.05 5.95 0.35
N SER A 746 -1.13 6.17 -0.23
CA SER A 746 -2.29 6.72 0.48
C SER A 746 -2.86 5.74 1.51
N VAL A 747 -2.88 4.45 1.21
CA VAL A 747 -3.24 3.38 2.17
C VAL A 747 -2.27 3.41 3.33
N LEU A 748 -0.96 3.43 3.04
CA LEU A 748 0.07 3.39 4.06
C LEU A 748 0.07 4.65 4.94
N VAL A 749 -0.13 5.83 4.37
CA VAL A 749 -0.28 7.07 5.15
C VAL A 749 -1.50 7.02 6.06
N LYS A 750 -2.64 6.50 5.56
CA LYS A 750 -3.85 6.33 6.38
C LYS A 750 -3.61 5.35 7.53
N GLU A 751 -2.91 4.24 7.27
CA GLU A 751 -2.54 3.26 8.30
C GLU A 751 -1.64 3.88 9.37
N VAL A 752 -0.60 4.63 8.98
CA VAL A 752 0.28 5.34 9.91
C VAL A 752 -0.52 6.31 10.79
N CYS A 753 -1.43 7.10 10.19
CA CYS A 753 -2.30 8.01 10.95
C CYS A 753 -3.12 7.23 11.99
N SER A 754 -3.77 6.14 11.57
CA SER A 754 -4.62 5.35 12.45
C SER A 754 -3.86 4.72 13.61
N VAL A 755 -2.66 4.18 13.36
CA VAL A 755 -1.81 3.60 14.42
C VAL A 755 -1.41 4.66 15.45
N VAL A 756 -0.98 5.84 15.01
CA VAL A 756 -0.59 6.95 15.90
C VAL A 756 -1.80 7.47 16.70
N ALA A 757 -2.93 7.71 16.05
CA ALA A 757 -4.15 8.21 16.69
C ALA A 757 -4.74 7.20 17.68
N ARG A 758 -4.74 5.90 17.33
CA ARG A 758 -5.15 4.81 18.21
C ARG A 758 -4.28 4.76 19.47
N ARG A 759 -2.95 4.78 19.32
CA ARG A 759 -2.03 4.78 20.46
C ARG A 759 -2.31 5.97 21.39
N ALA A 760 -2.48 7.16 20.83
CA ALA A 760 -2.78 8.39 21.56
C ALA A 760 -4.08 8.28 22.37
N ALA A 761 -5.14 7.76 21.75
CA ALA A 761 -6.43 7.52 22.41
C ALA A 761 -6.34 6.48 23.53
N GLN A 762 -5.60 5.39 23.31
CA GLN A 762 -5.38 4.35 24.31
C GLN A 762 -4.57 4.86 25.52
N LEU A 763 -3.49 5.61 25.28
CA LEU A 763 -2.71 6.25 26.34
C LEU A 763 -3.56 7.20 27.17
N CYS A 764 -4.39 8.04 26.52
CA CYS A 764 -5.34 8.92 27.20
C CYS A 764 -6.36 8.13 28.03
N GLY A 765 -6.88 7.03 27.48
CA GLY A 765 -7.81 6.14 28.17
C GLY A 765 -7.19 5.48 29.41
N ALA A 766 -5.92 5.06 29.33
CA ALA A 766 -5.17 4.51 30.46
C ALA A 766 -4.94 5.54 31.58
N GLY A 767 -4.60 6.78 31.21
CA GLY A 767 -4.47 7.89 32.16
C GLY A 767 -5.79 8.20 32.87
N LEU A 768 -6.89 8.28 32.11
CA LEU A 768 -8.21 8.53 32.69
C LEU A 768 -8.75 7.35 33.50
N ALA A 769 -8.43 6.11 33.12
CA ALA A 769 -8.73 4.91 33.91
C ALA A 769 -8.07 4.95 35.29
N ALA A 770 -6.85 5.48 35.40
CA ALA A 770 -6.17 5.69 36.68
C ALA A 770 -6.94 6.68 37.57
N VAL A 771 -7.39 7.80 36.99
CA VAL A 771 -8.17 8.83 37.69
C VAL A 771 -9.47 8.28 38.26
N VAL A 772 -10.30 7.63 37.44
CA VAL A 772 -11.62 7.15 37.89
C VAL A 772 -11.51 6.01 38.89
N ASP A 773 -10.54 5.10 38.74
CA ASP A 773 -10.31 4.06 39.74
C ASP A 773 -9.77 4.63 41.04
N LYS A 774 -8.93 5.67 41.01
CA LYS A 774 -8.47 6.35 42.22
C LYS A 774 -9.65 6.99 42.96
N ILE A 775 -10.56 7.68 42.27
CA ILE A 775 -11.78 8.23 42.89
C ILE A 775 -12.61 7.11 43.53
N ARG A 776 -12.80 5.99 42.80
CA ARG A 776 -13.54 4.83 43.31
C ARG A 776 -12.89 4.26 44.58
N GLN A 777 -11.57 4.10 44.57
CA GLN A 777 -10.79 3.57 45.69
C GLN A 777 -10.79 4.51 46.89
N ASN A 778 -10.56 5.82 46.69
CA ASN A 778 -10.60 6.83 47.74
C ASN A 778 -11.94 6.81 48.50
N ARG A 779 -13.05 6.53 47.79
CA ARG A 779 -14.40 6.46 48.36
C ARG A 779 -14.80 5.05 48.82
N ASN A 780 -13.89 4.09 48.76
CA ASN A 780 -14.13 2.68 49.11
C ASN A 780 -15.36 2.08 48.40
N LEU A 781 -15.56 2.40 47.12
CA LEU A 781 -16.71 1.94 46.34
C LEU A 781 -16.38 0.67 45.56
N ASN A 782 -17.32 -0.28 45.53
CA ASN A 782 -17.22 -1.45 44.64
C ASN A 782 -17.41 -1.07 43.17
N GLN A 783 -18.35 -0.16 42.90
CA GLN A 783 -18.59 0.42 41.57
C GLN A 783 -18.73 1.94 41.68
N LEU A 784 -18.23 2.66 40.67
CA LEU A 784 -18.36 4.12 40.55
C LEU A 784 -19.18 4.48 39.32
N SER A 785 -20.14 5.39 39.45
CA SER A 785 -20.78 6.06 38.32
C SER A 785 -20.40 7.53 38.36
N ILE A 786 -19.74 8.00 37.30
CA ILE A 786 -19.15 9.34 37.24
C ILE A 786 -19.25 9.91 35.83
N THR A 787 -19.29 11.23 35.74
CA THR A 787 -19.27 11.95 34.46
C THR A 787 -17.94 12.67 34.28
N VAL A 788 -17.43 12.66 33.05
CA VAL A 788 -16.23 13.38 32.63
C VAL A 788 -16.66 14.47 31.65
N GLY A 789 -16.42 15.72 32.01
CA GLY A 789 -16.56 16.86 31.12
C GLY A 789 -15.36 16.92 30.17
N VAL A 790 -15.58 16.87 28.86
CA VAL A 790 -14.52 16.85 27.86
C VAL A 790 -14.60 18.04 26.91
N ASP A 791 -13.45 18.65 26.64
CA ASP A 791 -13.28 19.61 25.55
C ASP A 791 -11.96 19.33 24.77
N GLY A 792 -11.80 19.95 23.62
CA GLY A 792 -10.61 19.86 22.77
C GLY A 792 -10.93 19.43 21.34
N THR A 793 -10.21 20.04 20.40
CA THR A 793 -10.42 19.86 18.96
C THR A 793 -10.17 18.43 18.51
N LEU A 794 -9.11 17.77 19.00
CA LEU A 794 -8.80 16.38 18.64
C LEU A 794 -9.92 15.43 19.08
N TYR A 795 -10.40 15.55 20.32
CA TYR A 795 -11.52 14.73 20.82
C TYR A 795 -12.81 14.96 20.04
N LYS A 796 -13.11 16.21 19.69
CA LYS A 796 -14.36 16.58 19.01
C LYS A 796 -14.39 16.21 17.52
N THR A 797 -13.25 16.33 16.84
CA THR A 797 -13.20 16.27 15.37
C THR A 797 -12.62 14.99 14.80
N HIS A 798 -11.81 14.25 15.56
CA HIS A 798 -11.24 13.00 15.08
C HIS A 798 -12.29 11.88 15.06
N PRO A 799 -12.43 11.11 13.97
CA PRO A 799 -13.50 10.12 13.82
C PRO A 799 -13.46 9.01 14.88
N HIS A 800 -12.25 8.57 15.26
CA HIS A 800 -12.05 7.36 16.07
C HIS A 800 -11.49 7.61 17.47
N PHE A 801 -11.06 8.84 17.78
CA PHE A 801 -10.28 9.08 19.00
C PHE A 801 -11.14 8.88 20.25
N SER A 802 -12.33 9.47 20.26
CA SER A 802 -13.22 9.39 21.43
C SER A 802 -13.69 7.97 21.70
N SER A 803 -14.05 7.19 20.66
CA SER A 803 -14.52 5.81 20.84
C SER A 803 -13.41 4.91 21.38
N ILE A 804 -12.22 4.94 20.78
CA ILE A 804 -11.08 4.13 21.23
C ILE A 804 -10.68 4.47 22.67
N MET A 805 -10.66 5.76 23.03
CA MET A 805 -10.34 6.20 24.39
C MET A 805 -11.37 5.66 25.40
N GLN A 806 -12.67 5.77 25.08
CA GLN A 806 -13.76 5.27 25.92
C GLN A 806 -13.72 3.74 26.08
N GLU A 807 -13.50 3.01 24.98
CA GLU A 807 -13.33 1.55 24.99
C GLU A 807 -12.14 1.13 25.86
N THR A 808 -11.01 1.83 25.71
CA THR A 808 -9.81 1.56 26.50
C THR A 808 -10.04 1.82 27.98
N LEU A 809 -10.69 2.93 28.33
CA LEU A 809 -11.04 3.20 29.73
C LEU A 809 -11.92 2.08 30.30
N GLN A 810 -12.92 1.64 29.56
CA GLN A 810 -13.87 0.62 30.02
C GLN A 810 -13.20 -0.75 30.22
N ASP A 811 -12.23 -1.12 29.38
CA ASP A 811 -11.44 -2.34 29.54
C ASP A 811 -10.50 -2.26 30.76
N LEU A 812 -9.87 -1.10 30.97
CA LEU A 812 -8.87 -0.92 32.02
C LEU A 812 -9.49 -0.63 33.40
N ALA A 813 -10.67 -0.03 33.48
CA ALA A 813 -11.40 0.30 34.72
C ALA A 813 -12.85 -0.21 34.67
N PRO A 814 -13.08 -1.54 34.59
CA PRO A 814 -14.41 -2.11 34.35
C PRO A 814 -15.42 -1.86 35.48
N GLN A 815 -14.94 -1.49 36.68
CA GLN A 815 -15.78 -1.15 37.84
C GLN A 815 -16.27 0.31 37.82
N CYS A 816 -15.82 1.12 36.85
CA CYS A 816 -16.18 2.52 36.72
C CYS A 816 -17.07 2.72 35.49
N ARG A 817 -18.36 3.02 35.71
CA ARG A 817 -19.28 3.43 34.65
C ARG A 817 -19.14 4.93 34.39
N VAL A 818 -18.39 5.26 33.35
CA VAL A 818 -18.06 6.64 32.99
C VAL A 818 -18.97 7.15 31.88
N THR A 819 -19.58 8.33 32.10
CA THR A 819 -20.33 9.06 31.06
C THR A 819 -19.48 10.23 30.57
N PHE A 820 -19.46 10.49 29.28
CA PHE A 820 -18.69 11.59 28.70
C PHE A 820 -19.62 12.69 28.20
N GLN A 821 -19.45 13.89 28.74
CA GLN A 821 -20.22 15.07 28.33
C GLN A 821 -19.31 16.06 27.62
N LYS A 822 -19.63 16.35 26.35
CA LYS A 822 -18.88 17.33 25.58
C LYS A 822 -19.29 18.73 26.00
N SER A 823 -18.32 19.60 26.26
CA SER A 823 -18.59 21.01 26.50
C SER A 823 -18.44 21.83 25.21
N GLU A 824 -19.41 22.69 24.87
CA GLU A 824 -19.29 23.58 23.70
C GLU A 824 -18.50 24.87 24.00
N ASP A 825 -18.41 25.28 25.27
CA ASP A 825 -17.63 26.43 25.75
C ASP A 825 -17.16 26.24 27.22
N GLY A 826 -16.40 25.16 27.46
CA GLY A 826 -16.12 24.64 28.80
C GLY A 826 -15.34 25.57 29.71
N SER A 827 -14.31 26.25 29.20
CA SER A 827 -13.46 27.11 30.02
C SER A 827 -14.17 28.40 30.45
N GLY A 828 -14.92 29.04 29.54
CA GLY A 828 -15.57 30.34 29.77
C GLY A 828 -16.73 30.27 30.75
N LYS A 829 -17.72 29.37 30.51
CA LYS A 829 -18.86 29.15 31.41
C LYS A 829 -18.39 28.67 32.79
N GLY A 830 -17.40 27.79 32.79
CA GLY A 830 -16.82 27.22 34.01
C GLY A 830 -16.12 28.25 34.88
N ALA A 831 -15.32 29.14 34.27
CA ALA A 831 -14.66 30.22 35.00
C ALA A 831 -15.66 31.16 35.69
N ALA A 832 -16.78 31.47 35.03
CA ALA A 832 -17.85 32.26 35.63
C ALA A 832 -18.53 31.52 36.80
N LEU A 833 -18.82 30.23 36.65
CA LEU A 833 -19.39 29.41 37.72
C LEU A 833 -18.46 29.30 38.93
N ILE A 834 -17.15 29.11 38.72
CA ILE A 834 -16.15 29.13 39.79
C ILE A 834 -16.13 30.49 40.48
N THR A 835 -16.22 31.58 39.72
CA THR A 835 -16.29 32.94 40.27
C THR A 835 -17.53 33.13 41.13
N ALA A 836 -18.69 32.61 40.71
CA ALA A 836 -19.93 32.64 41.48
C ALA A 836 -19.79 31.87 42.80
N VAL A 837 -19.25 30.65 42.76
CA VAL A 837 -19.01 29.83 43.95
C VAL A 837 -18.03 30.52 44.90
N ALA A 838 -16.93 31.09 44.40
CA ALA A 838 -15.95 31.80 45.21
C ALA A 838 -16.55 33.06 45.88
N CYS A 839 -17.39 33.81 45.17
CA CYS A 839 -18.09 34.97 45.73
C CYS A 839 -19.05 34.55 46.86
N ARG A 840 -19.77 33.42 46.67
CA ARG A 840 -20.65 32.86 47.70
C ARG A 840 -19.88 32.45 48.95
N MET A 841 -18.82 31.66 48.82
CA MET A 841 -18.01 31.21 49.96
C MET A 841 -17.45 32.39 50.77
N LYS A 842 -17.06 33.48 50.09
CA LYS A 842 -16.60 34.71 50.73
C LYS A 842 -17.71 35.43 51.51
N SER A 843 -18.97 35.35 51.05
CA SER A 843 -20.13 35.90 51.77
C SER A 843 -20.56 35.04 52.96
N GLU A 844 -20.27 33.75 52.94
CA GLU A 844 -20.60 32.77 53.99
C GLU A 844 -19.50 32.62 55.07
N GLY A 845 -18.40 33.37 54.95
CA GLY A 845 -17.30 33.37 55.94
C GLY A 845 -16.40 32.13 55.92
N GLN A 846 -16.45 31.33 54.84
CA GLN A 846 -15.55 30.21 54.63
C GLN A 846 -14.30 30.71 53.88
N HIS A 847 -13.15 30.70 54.55
CA HIS A 847 -11.85 31.06 53.96
C HIS A 847 -11.14 29.86 53.31
#